data_AF-A0A257M003-F1
#
_entry.id   AF-A0A257M003-F1
#
_cell.length_a   1.000
_cell.length_b   1.000
_cell.length_c   1.000
_cell.angle_alpha   90.00
_cell.angle_beta   90.00
_cell.angle_gamma   90.00
#
_symmetry.space_group_name_H-M   'P 1'
#
loop_
_entity.id
_entity.type
_entity.pdbx_description
1 polymer ?
#
loop_
_entity_poly.entity_id
_entity_poly.type
_entity_poly.pdbx_seq_one_letter_code
_entity_poly.pdbx_strand_id
1 'polypeptide(L)'
;MLLELGPDAFCKWILDQKRLLITDTTLRDAHQSLIATRMRTFDMLRVAEAIAHRTPQLFSLENWGGATFDTAMRFLKECPWDRLRRLREKVPNLCFQMLFRGSNAVGYSNYPDNVVEGFVKHAADSGMDIFRIFDSLNYLPNMEVAMKAAREHGKVLCEAAICYTGDILDEKRDKFSLKYYIAKAKELEKMGAHILAIKDMAGLCKPQAAYNLVHALKQEIGIPIHFHTHDTSGLNAASVIAASKAGVDIVDLAIASMSGSTSQPNLNSVCAALSGSDRDPGLDLEALNEFSDYWEEVLGYYKPFDSAPRAGTAEVYEHEMPGGQYTNLREQAVGMGLGHRWREIARTYADVNLLFGDIVKVTPSSKVVGDMCMFLVTRGIKAADVPKLKPGSIDWPESVIDMLAGGLGQPDGGWPVELQKVILGNKKATTKRPGELAEPIDLETTREEVSKRLGRPATTDDLYSHLMYPQVFADFMAFRAKYDDLTGLPTTAFFYGLHIGEEIEIEIDPGKTLIIKLISIGEADDEGRRALFFELNGMPRESVVLDKSLQSVSKASREKGDPADPLQACAPMPGMVTEVAVSVGQEVKAGDKLVVLEAMKMLTIVSAGADGTVKKVLVQKGDPVSSDDLLVILTE
;
A
#
# COMPACT_ATOMS: atom_id res chain seq x y z
N MET A 1 -15.65 25.06 12.93
CA MET A 1 -16.82 24.17 13.04
C MET A 1 -16.56 22.93 13.90
N LEU A 2 -15.88 21.87 13.43
CA LEU A 2 -15.67 20.65 14.24
C LEU A 2 -15.04 20.95 15.60
N LEU A 3 -13.96 21.74 15.63
CA LEU A 3 -13.28 22.12 16.87
C LEU A 3 -14.12 22.99 17.81
N GLU A 4 -15.09 23.75 17.28
CA GLU A 4 -15.94 24.67 18.05
C GLU A 4 -17.19 23.98 18.59
N LEU A 5 -17.82 23.13 17.76
CA LEU A 5 -19.07 22.44 18.08
C LEU A 5 -18.83 21.12 18.80
N GLY A 6 -17.69 20.49 18.57
CA GLY A 6 -17.42 19.11 18.93
C GLY A 6 -18.05 18.10 17.96
N PRO A 7 -17.63 16.83 18.01
CA PRO A 7 -18.04 15.77 17.08
C PRO A 7 -19.56 15.59 16.92
N ASP A 8 -20.31 15.45 18.02
CA ASP A 8 -21.74 15.10 17.96
C ASP A 8 -22.58 16.25 17.36
N ALA A 9 -22.32 17.50 17.74
CA ALA A 9 -23.01 18.65 17.19
C ALA A 9 -22.58 18.94 15.74
N PHE A 10 -21.33 18.63 15.38
CA PHE A 10 -20.88 18.67 13.99
C PHE A 10 -21.61 17.65 13.11
N CYS A 11 -21.89 16.43 13.61
CA CYS A 11 -22.73 15.47 12.88
C CYS A 11 -24.16 15.94 12.68
N LYS A 12 -24.74 16.64 13.64
CA LYS A 12 -26.03 17.28 13.44
C LYS A 12 -25.97 18.33 12.32
N TRP A 13 -24.92 19.15 12.29
CA TRP A 13 -24.72 20.10 11.20
C TRP A 13 -24.64 19.40 9.83
N ILE A 14 -23.99 18.23 9.73
CA ILE A 14 -23.95 17.41 8.51
C ILE A 14 -25.37 17.02 8.07
N LEU A 15 -26.17 16.47 8.99
CA LEU A 15 -27.56 16.05 8.71
C LEU A 15 -28.46 17.22 8.28
N ASP A 16 -28.19 18.43 8.79
CA ASP A 16 -28.94 19.64 8.44
C ASP A 16 -28.56 20.20 7.05
N GLN A 17 -27.52 19.67 6.39
CA GLN A 17 -27.12 20.11 5.05
C GLN A 17 -28.07 19.58 3.97
N LYS A 18 -28.61 20.49 3.14
CA LYS A 18 -29.31 20.10 1.91
C LYS A 18 -28.34 19.70 0.80
N ARG A 19 -27.24 20.45 0.66
CA ARG A 19 -26.19 20.19 -0.33
C ARG A 19 -25.51 18.84 -0.10
N LEU A 20 -25.00 18.25 -1.16
CA LEU A 20 -24.11 17.11 -1.05
C LEU A 20 -22.73 17.58 -0.57
N LEU A 21 -22.25 17.04 0.54
CA LEU A 21 -20.90 17.30 1.03
C LEU A 21 -19.87 16.44 0.28
N ILE A 22 -18.69 16.99 0.02
CA ILE A 22 -17.65 16.34 -0.78
C ILE A 22 -16.37 16.18 0.03
N THR A 23 -15.82 14.97 0.05
CA THR A 23 -14.43 14.69 0.43
C THR A 23 -13.59 14.59 -0.82
N ASP A 24 -12.48 15.34 -0.89
CA ASP A 24 -11.49 15.18 -1.96
C ASP A 24 -10.44 14.13 -1.56
N THR A 25 -10.28 13.10 -2.38
CA THR A 25 -9.33 11.99 -2.16
C THR A 25 -8.03 12.14 -2.94
N THR A 26 -7.83 13.27 -3.63
CA THR A 26 -6.67 13.51 -4.52
C THR A 26 -5.34 13.29 -3.81
N LEU A 27 -5.24 13.69 -2.53
CA LEU A 27 -4.01 13.60 -1.72
C LEU A 27 -3.77 12.22 -1.08
N ARG A 28 -4.67 11.25 -1.24
CA ARG A 28 -4.55 9.90 -0.66
C ARG A 28 -4.96 8.79 -1.62
N ASP A 29 -6.26 8.53 -1.80
CA ASP A 29 -6.72 7.32 -2.49
C ASP A 29 -6.53 7.39 -4.01
N ALA A 30 -6.63 8.59 -4.59
CA ALA A 30 -6.50 8.79 -6.02
C ALA A 30 -5.10 8.36 -6.51
N HIS A 31 -4.05 8.92 -5.92
CA HIS A 31 -2.68 8.58 -6.29
C HIS A 31 -2.27 7.18 -5.81
N GLN A 32 -2.87 6.67 -4.73
CA GLN A 32 -2.73 5.27 -4.34
C GLN A 32 -3.24 4.32 -5.44
N SER A 33 -4.29 4.71 -6.14
CA SER A 33 -4.94 3.90 -7.17
C SER A 33 -4.33 4.06 -8.57
N LEU A 34 -3.84 5.26 -8.89
CA LEU A 34 -3.33 5.61 -10.23
C LEU A 34 -1.82 5.44 -10.36
N ILE A 35 -1.06 5.91 -9.36
CA ILE A 35 0.41 6.04 -9.43
C ILE A 35 1.11 5.37 -8.25
N ALA A 36 0.59 4.22 -7.83
CA ALA A 36 1.16 3.37 -6.78
C ALA A 36 1.53 4.14 -5.49
N THR A 37 0.72 5.12 -5.08
CA THR A 37 0.91 5.92 -3.86
C THR A 37 2.19 6.81 -3.88
N ARG A 38 2.75 7.10 -5.06
CA ARG A 38 4.06 7.77 -5.17
C ARG A 38 4.03 9.29 -5.04
N MET A 39 2.86 9.92 -4.94
CA MET A 39 2.76 11.38 -4.81
C MET A 39 3.53 11.88 -3.59
N ARG A 40 4.49 12.79 -3.84
CA ARG A 40 5.39 13.36 -2.84
C ARG A 40 4.77 14.54 -2.11
N THR A 41 5.22 14.77 -0.88
CA THR A 41 4.79 15.92 -0.06
C THR A 41 5.08 17.25 -0.77
N PHE A 42 6.17 17.34 -1.53
CA PHE A 42 6.55 18.52 -2.29
C PHE A 42 5.41 19.03 -3.19
N ASP A 43 4.85 18.15 -4.02
CA ASP A 43 3.78 18.54 -4.97
C ASP A 43 2.46 18.82 -4.25
N MET A 44 2.18 18.14 -3.14
CA MET A 44 0.98 18.41 -2.33
C MET A 44 1.03 19.81 -1.71
N LEU A 45 2.18 20.23 -1.17
CA LEU A 45 2.33 21.52 -0.48
C LEU A 45 2.26 22.72 -1.42
N ARG A 46 2.59 22.55 -2.69
CA ARG A 46 2.57 23.63 -3.71
C ARG A 46 1.16 24.11 -4.03
N VAL A 47 0.15 23.26 -3.86
CA VAL A 47 -1.27 23.58 -4.13
C VAL A 47 -2.12 23.69 -2.86
N ALA A 48 -1.59 23.28 -1.71
CA ALA A 48 -2.33 23.18 -0.44
C ALA A 48 -3.05 24.47 -0.02
N GLU A 49 -2.37 25.62 -0.03
CA GLU A 49 -2.99 26.91 0.35
C GLU A 49 -4.12 27.32 -0.62
N ALA A 50 -3.94 27.05 -1.91
CA ALA A 50 -4.97 27.34 -2.90
C ALA A 50 -6.22 26.48 -2.67
N ILE A 51 -6.05 25.18 -2.35
CA ILE A 51 -7.16 24.30 -1.94
C ILE A 51 -7.87 24.89 -0.71
N ALA A 52 -7.12 25.23 0.33
CA ALA A 52 -7.67 25.80 1.56
C ALA A 52 -8.57 27.03 1.30
N HIS A 53 -8.12 27.95 0.44
CA HIS A 53 -8.81 29.20 0.19
C HIS A 53 -9.91 29.14 -0.87
N ARG A 54 -9.76 28.30 -1.90
CA ARG A 54 -10.69 28.26 -3.04
C ARG A 54 -11.71 27.13 -2.99
N THR A 55 -11.53 26.14 -2.13
CA THR A 55 -12.53 25.08 -1.90
C THR A 55 -12.90 24.92 -0.42
N PRO A 56 -13.17 26.01 0.33
CA PRO A 56 -13.55 25.93 1.75
C PRO A 56 -14.87 25.17 2.01
N GLN A 57 -15.63 24.86 0.97
CA GLN A 57 -16.87 24.08 1.03
C GLN A 57 -16.64 22.57 1.11
N LEU A 58 -15.41 22.08 0.84
CA LEU A 58 -15.08 20.67 1.02
C LEU A 58 -15.35 20.26 2.47
N PHE A 59 -15.90 19.06 2.65
CA PHE A 59 -16.09 18.47 3.97
C PHE A 59 -14.76 18.06 4.56
N SER A 60 -13.94 17.37 3.77
CA SER A 60 -12.61 16.96 4.19
C SER A 60 -11.66 16.79 3.00
N LEU A 61 -10.36 16.82 3.30
CA LEU A 61 -9.30 16.31 2.44
C LEU A 61 -8.86 14.96 3.00
N GLU A 62 -9.09 13.89 2.24
CA GLU A 62 -8.48 12.62 2.58
C GLU A 62 -7.02 12.63 2.11
N ASN A 63 -6.09 12.70 3.06
CA ASN A 63 -4.68 12.97 2.77
C ASN A 63 -3.70 12.04 3.51
N TRP A 64 -4.21 11.06 4.26
CA TRP A 64 -3.38 10.24 5.14
C TRP A 64 -3.93 8.83 5.37
N GLY A 65 -3.11 7.96 5.98
CA GLY A 65 -3.45 6.55 6.16
C GLY A 65 -3.42 5.76 4.85
N GLY A 66 -4.10 4.62 4.80
CA GLY A 66 -3.97 3.69 3.67
C GLY A 66 -2.51 3.26 3.46
N ALA A 67 -2.03 3.27 2.22
CA ALA A 67 -0.65 2.90 1.90
C ALA A 67 0.36 4.08 2.03
N THR A 68 -0.11 5.29 2.30
CA THR A 68 0.74 6.50 2.29
C THR A 68 1.80 6.48 3.38
N PHE A 69 1.48 5.93 4.56
CA PHE A 69 2.39 5.91 5.71
C PHE A 69 3.65 5.08 5.43
N ASP A 70 3.49 3.83 4.95
CA ASP A 70 4.62 2.98 4.53
C ASP A 70 5.33 3.58 3.32
N THR A 71 4.57 3.97 2.28
CA THR A 71 5.16 4.43 1.02
C THR A 71 6.01 5.68 1.18
N ALA A 72 5.59 6.63 2.02
CA ALA A 72 6.34 7.83 2.35
C ALA A 72 7.75 7.46 2.85
N MET A 73 7.85 6.58 3.85
CA MET A 73 9.14 6.18 4.41
C MET A 73 9.92 5.23 3.49
N ARG A 74 9.25 4.22 2.93
CA ARG A 74 9.89 3.14 2.18
C ARG A 74 10.41 3.59 0.82
N PHE A 75 9.60 4.32 0.07
CA PHE A 75 9.89 4.63 -1.34
C PHE A 75 10.22 6.11 -1.54
N LEU A 76 9.49 7.01 -0.89
CA LEU A 76 9.67 8.46 -1.06
C LEU A 76 10.71 9.06 -0.12
N LYS A 77 11.14 8.28 0.87
CA LYS A 77 12.15 8.65 1.87
C LYS A 77 11.81 9.96 2.59
N GLU A 78 10.53 10.13 2.90
CA GLU A 78 10.00 11.29 3.63
C GLU A 78 9.16 10.83 4.84
N CYS A 79 9.08 11.70 5.85
CA CYS A 79 8.33 11.40 7.06
C CYS A 79 6.83 11.67 6.85
N PRO A 80 5.95 10.68 7.03
CA PRO A 80 4.51 10.91 6.88
C PRO A 80 4.01 11.94 7.91
N TRP A 81 4.55 11.95 9.14
CA TRP A 81 4.14 12.88 10.21
C TRP A 81 4.45 14.33 9.85
N ASP A 82 5.59 14.57 9.20
CA ASP A 82 5.96 15.90 8.74
C ASP A 82 5.07 16.34 7.57
N ARG A 83 4.69 15.41 6.67
CA ARG A 83 3.67 15.66 5.64
C ARG A 83 2.35 16.12 6.27
N LEU A 84 1.86 15.42 7.30
CA LEU A 84 0.63 15.77 8.00
C LEU A 84 0.70 17.19 8.56
N ARG A 85 1.74 17.51 9.33
CA ARG A 85 1.87 18.82 9.99
C ARG A 85 2.07 19.97 9.00
N ARG A 86 2.87 19.77 7.95
CA ARG A 86 3.09 20.79 6.90
C ARG A 86 1.84 21.05 6.08
N LEU A 87 1.08 20.00 5.74
CA LEU A 87 -0.23 20.18 5.11
C LEU A 87 -1.20 20.87 6.06
N ARG A 88 -1.18 20.52 7.35
CA ARG A 88 -2.09 21.08 8.35
C ARG A 88 -1.88 22.58 8.51
N GLU A 89 -0.63 23.03 8.53
CA GLU A 89 -0.26 24.43 8.58
C GLU A 89 -0.81 25.22 7.37
N LYS A 90 -0.68 24.66 6.16
CA LYS A 90 -1.15 25.29 4.91
C LYS A 90 -2.66 25.20 4.69
N VAL A 91 -3.32 24.22 5.30
CA VAL A 91 -4.76 24.01 5.20
C VAL A 91 -5.34 24.01 6.60
N PRO A 92 -5.57 25.16 7.25
CA PRO A 92 -6.05 25.18 8.64
C PRO A 92 -7.57 25.03 8.77
N ASN A 93 -8.34 25.12 7.68
CA ASN A 93 -9.79 25.31 7.68
C ASN A 93 -10.62 24.09 7.22
N LEU A 94 -10.00 23.08 6.62
CA LEU A 94 -10.68 21.86 6.14
C LEU A 94 -10.39 20.68 7.06
N CYS A 95 -11.35 19.78 7.26
CA CYS A 95 -11.06 18.55 8.01
C CYS A 95 -10.04 17.69 7.27
N PHE A 96 -9.09 17.10 7.98
CA PHE A 96 -8.22 16.06 7.46
C PHE A 96 -8.79 14.68 7.79
N GLN A 97 -8.88 13.84 6.77
CA GLN A 97 -9.39 12.49 6.87
C GLN A 97 -8.29 11.48 6.58
N MET A 98 -8.28 10.39 7.35
CA MET A 98 -7.44 9.22 7.08
C MET A 98 -8.23 7.93 6.99
N LEU A 99 -7.71 7.01 6.18
CA LEU A 99 -8.15 5.62 6.17
C LEU A 99 -7.36 4.80 7.21
N PHE A 100 -8.07 4.16 8.13
CA PHE A 100 -7.51 3.46 9.29
C PHE A 100 -8.06 2.04 9.41
N ARG A 101 -7.18 1.03 9.53
CA ARG A 101 -7.59 -0.37 9.77
C ARG A 101 -7.80 -0.58 11.26
N GLY A 102 -8.94 -1.10 11.67
CA GLY A 102 -9.32 -1.23 13.09
C GLY A 102 -8.25 -1.89 13.97
N SER A 103 -7.78 -3.09 13.59
CA SER A 103 -6.81 -3.87 14.37
C SER A 103 -5.34 -3.65 13.95
N ASN A 104 -5.12 -3.04 12.80
CA ASN A 104 -3.78 -2.91 12.19
C ASN A 104 -3.33 -1.44 12.04
N ALA A 105 -4.14 -0.45 12.43
CA ALA A 105 -3.88 0.95 12.19
C ALA A 105 -3.49 1.24 10.71
N VAL A 106 -2.22 1.55 10.46
CA VAL A 106 -1.64 1.75 9.13
C VAL A 106 -0.67 0.64 8.71
N GLY A 107 -0.47 -0.38 9.54
CA GLY A 107 0.46 -1.49 9.34
C GLY A 107 -0.13 -2.74 8.69
N TYR A 108 0.66 -3.82 8.68
CA TYR A 108 0.31 -5.11 8.06
C TYR A 108 0.15 -6.29 9.05
N SER A 109 0.43 -6.07 10.33
CA SER A 109 0.31 -7.07 11.40
C SER A 109 -0.74 -6.62 12.41
N ASN A 110 -1.30 -7.54 13.21
CA ASN A 110 -2.17 -7.12 14.31
C ASN A 110 -1.34 -6.55 15.44
N TYR A 111 -1.84 -5.47 16.01
CA TYR A 111 -1.18 -4.81 17.12
C TYR A 111 -2.00 -5.00 18.41
N PRO A 112 -1.34 -5.04 19.58
CA PRO A 112 -2.03 -4.97 20.86
C PRO A 112 -2.83 -3.67 20.97
N ASP A 113 -3.89 -3.70 21.77
CA ASP A 113 -4.86 -2.61 21.87
C ASP A 113 -4.23 -1.26 22.23
N ASN A 114 -3.25 -1.27 23.15
CA ASN A 114 -2.58 -0.04 23.60
C ASN A 114 -1.74 0.64 22.51
N VAL A 115 -1.27 -0.12 21.52
CA VAL A 115 -0.57 0.44 20.35
C VAL A 115 -1.55 1.12 19.41
N VAL A 116 -2.70 0.48 19.14
CA VAL A 116 -3.76 1.04 18.28
C VAL A 116 -4.33 2.30 18.90
N GLU A 117 -4.70 2.25 20.18
CA GLU A 117 -5.23 3.38 20.93
C GLU A 117 -4.26 4.56 20.94
N GLY A 118 -2.99 4.29 21.23
CA GLY A 118 -1.96 5.30 21.27
C GLY A 118 -1.68 5.93 19.90
N PHE A 119 -1.73 5.15 18.81
CA PHE A 119 -1.59 5.69 17.46
C PHE A 119 -2.74 6.65 17.13
N VAL A 120 -3.99 6.27 17.43
CA VAL A 120 -5.16 7.14 17.18
C VAL A 120 -5.01 8.47 17.92
N LYS A 121 -4.62 8.44 19.20
CA LYS A 121 -4.37 9.64 20.00
C LYS A 121 -3.29 10.52 19.38
N HIS A 122 -2.13 9.94 19.06
CA HIS A 122 -1.01 10.69 18.48
C HIS A 122 -1.33 11.27 17.09
N ALA A 123 -2.07 10.53 16.25
CA ALA A 123 -2.54 11.02 14.96
C ALA A 123 -3.54 12.18 15.10
N ALA A 124 -4.46 12.09 16.06
CA ALA A 124 -5.40 13.16 16.36
C ALA A 124 -4.67 14.42 16.85
N ASP A 125 -3.74 14.27 17.81
CA ASP A 125 -2.92 15.36 18.34
C ASP A 125 -2.01 16.00 17.27
N SER A 126 -1.65 15.24 16.23
CA SER A 126 -0.84 15.71 15.10
C SER A 126 -1.65 16.44 14.02
N GLY A 127 -2.98 16.52 14.14
CA GLY A 127 -3.86 17.30 13.27
C GLY A 127 -4.82 16.49 12.39
N MET A 128 -5.03 15.21 12.69
CA MET A 128 -6.06 14.39 12.02
C MET A 128 -7.44 14.63 12.64
N ASP A 129 -8.45 14.86 11.81
CA ASP A 129 -9.81 15.21 12.26
C ASP A 129 -10.80 14.04 12.13
N ILE A 130 -10.63 13.20 11.11
CA ILE A 130 -11.58 12.13 10.76
C ILE A 130 -10.83 10.82 10.58
N PHE A 131 -11.24 9.81 11.36
CA PHE A 131 -10.74 8.45 11.24
C PHE A 131 -11.80 7.59 10.59
N ARG A 132 -11.61 7.27 9.31
CA ARG A 132 -12.41 6.24 8.62
C ARG A 132 -11.87 4.87 9.00
N ILE A 133 -12.50 4.26 10.00
CA ILE A 133 -12.11 2.98 10.59
C ILE A 133 -12.85 1.86 9.86
N PHE A 134 -12.11 0.88 9.33
CA PHE A 134 -12.67 -0.28 8.65
C PHE A 134 -11.98 -1.58 9.08
N ASP A 135 -12.63 -2.71 8.84
CA ASP A 135 -12.04 -4.04 8.95
C ASP A 135 -12.09 -4.77 7.60
N SER A 136 -11.05 -5.55 7.28
CA SER A 136 -10.92 -6.19 5.96
C SER A 136 -11.91 -7.31 5.66
N LEU A 137 -12.60 -7.80 6.69
CA LEU A 137 -13.63 -8.84 6.63
C LEU A 137 -15.00 -8.33 7.13
N ASN A 138 -15.15 -7.01 7.39
CA ASN A 138 -16.27 -6.44 8.15
C ASN A 138 -16.49 -7.12 9.53
N TYR A 139 -15.40 -7.58 10.15
CA TYR A 139 -15.38 -8.15 11.49
C TYR A 139 -15.32 -7.02 12.53
N LEU A 140 -16.48 -6.58 12.98
CA LEU A 140 -16.62 -5.40 13.85
C LEU A 140 -15.81 -5.43 15.15
N PRO A 141 -15.55 -6.58 15.82
CA PRO A 141 -14.68 -6.62 16.99
C PRO A 141 -13.27 -6.05 16.73
N ASN A 142 -12.73 -6.18 15.52
CA ASN A 142 -11.44 -5.58 15.16
C ASN A 142 -11.47 -4.04 15.17
N MET A 143 -12.65 -3.42 15.08
CA MET A 143 -12.81 -1.96 15.01
C MET A 143 -12.99 -1.32 16.38
N GLU A 144 -13.39 -2.09 17.40
CA GLU A 144 -13.81 -1.59 18.71
C GLU A 144 -12.77 -0.67 19.38
N VAL A 145 -11.51 -1.11 19.42
CA VAL A 145 -10.41 -0.37 20.08
C VAL A 145 -10.19 0.99 19.43
N ALA A 146 -10.10 1.02 18.10
CA ALA A 146 -9.87 2.25 17.36
C ALA A 146 -11.06 3.21 17.46
N MET A 147 -12.29 2.68 17.37
CA MET A 147 -13.51 3.48 17.48
C MET A 147 -13.62 4.10 18.87
N LYS A 148 -13.36 3.31 19.92
CA LYS A 148 -13.34 3.78 21.30
C LYS A 148 -12.28 4.87 21.50
N ALA A 149 -11.06 4.65 21.02
CA ALA A 149 -9.98 5.64 21.13
C ALA A 149 -10.33 6.98 20.46
N ALA A 150 -10.92 6.93 19.25
CA ALA A 150 -11.37 8.13 18.54
C ALA A 150 -12.51 8.85 19.28
N ARG A 151 -13.46 8.11 19.86
CA ARG A 151 -14.55 8.67 20.68
C ARG A 151 -14.05 9.31 21.96
N GLU A 152 -13.15 8.63 22.68
CA GLU A 152 -12.60 9.10 23.95
C GLU A 152 -11.69 10.33 23.79
N HIS A 153 -11.06 10.51 22.63
CA HIS A 153 -10.30 11.73 22.32
C HIS A 153 -11.19 12.99 22.30
N GLY A 154 -12.47 12.86 21.93
CA GLY A 154 -13.48 13.91 22.07
C GLY A 154 -13.41 15.09 21.09
N LYS A 155 -12.38 15.18 20.24
CA LYS A 155 -12.24 16.24 19.22
C LYS A 155 -12.28 15.76 17.77
N VAL A 156 -12.26 14.45 17.55
CA VAL A 156 -12.17 13.84 16.20
C VAL A 156 -13.41 13.02 15.89
N LEU A 157 -13.70 12.83 14.61
CA LEU A 157 -14.79 12.00 14.13
C LEU A 157 -14.33 10.55 13.95
N CYS A 158 -14.92 9.66 14.73
CA CYS A 158 -15.01 8.24 14.42
C CYS A 158 -16.00 7.99 13.28
N GLU A 159 -15.51 7.72 12.08
CA GLU A 159 -16.29 7.28 10.93
C GLU A 159 -16.11 5.76 10.76
N ALA A 160 -17.13 4.97 11.08
CA ALA A 160 -17.06 3.51 10.99
C ALA A 160 -17.51 3.04 9.61
N ALA A 161 -16.72 2.21 8.95
CA ALA A 161 -16.96 1.80 7.57
C ALA A 161 -17.44 0.36 7.44
N ILE A 162 -18.43 0.14 6.57
CA ILE A 162 -18.78 -1.17 6.03
C ILE A 162 -18.21 -1.28 4.62
N CYS A 163 -17.36 -2.27 4.39
CA CYS A 163 -16.85 -2.56 3.06
C CYS A 163 -17.94 -3.23 2.22
N TYR A 164 -18.27 -2.65 1.06
CA TYR A 164 -19.26 -3.19 0.14
C TYR A 164 -18.64 -4.26 -0.75
N THR A 165 -19.30 -5.41 -0.88
CA THR A 165 -18.93 -6.52 -1.76
C THR A 165 -20.18 -7.22 -2.29
N GLY A 166 -20.04 -7.95 -3.38
CA GLY A 166 -21.17 -8.62 -4.02
C GLY A 166 -22.14 -7.65 -4.69
N ASP A 167 -23.40 -8.07 -4.79
CA ASP A 167 -24.47 -7.30 -5.41
C ASP A 167 -25.76 -7.51 -4.62
N ILE A 168 -26.25 -6.49 -3.93
CA ILE A 168 -27.50 -6.56 -3.15
C ILE A 168 -28.74 -6.80 -4.03
N LEU A 169 -28.60 -6.68 -5.34
CA LEU A 169 -29.66 -6.92 -6.32
C LEU A 169 -29.63 -8.36 -6.86
N ASP A 170 -28.59 -9.15 -6.57
CA ASP A 170 -28.51 -10.54 -6.97
C ASP A 170 -29.06 -11.47 -5.88
N GLU A 171 -30.31 -11.90 -6.06
CA GLU A 171 -31.00 -12.81 -5.14
C GLU A 171 -30.29 -14.18 -5.00
N LYS A 172 -29.40 -14.56 -5.94
CA LYS A 172 -28.67 -15.82 -5.87
C LYS A 172 -27.42 -15.76 -4.99
N ARG A 173 -26.96 -14.56 -4.62
CA ARG A 173 -25.77 -14.31 -3.80
C ARG A 173 -26.16 -13.52 -2.54
N ASP A 174 -26.99 -14.13 -1.71
CA ASP A 174 -27.68 -13.49 -0.58
C ASP A 174 -26.83 -13.31 0.70
N LYS A 175 -25.58 -13.82 0.72
CA LYS A 175 -24.64 -13.65 1.85
C LYS A 175 -24.44 -12.17 2.22
N PHE A 176 -24.24 -11.31 1.22
CA PHE A 176 -24.07 -9.86 1.38
C PHE A 176 -25.32 -9.10 0.93
N SER A 177 -26.49 -9.51 1.45
CA SER A 177 -27.78 -8.89 1.12
C SER A 177 -27.97 -7.49 1.73
N LEU A 178 -29.04 -6.78 1.35
CA LEU A 178 -29.39 -5.51 1.99
C LEU A 178 -29.55 -5.63 3.52
N LYS A 179 -30.10 -6.76 4.01
CA LYS A 179 -30.25 -7.03 5.45
C LYS A 179 -28.90 -7.10 6.18
N TYR A 180 -27.89 -7.65 5.52
CA TYR A 180 -26.52 -7.71 6.04
C TYR A 180 -25.99 -6.30 6.32
N TYR A 181 -26.09 -5.40 5.34
CA TYR A 181 -25.59 -4.03 5.49
C TYR A 181 -26.35 -3.23 6.55
N ILE A 182 -27.68 -3.37 6.63
CA ILE A 182 -28.49 -2.71 7.67
C ILE A 182 -28.09 -3.21 9.07
N ALA A 183 -27.89 -4.52 9.24
CA ALA A 183 -27.50 -5.09 10.53
C ALA A 183 -26.15 -4.55 11.00
N LYS A 184 -25.13 -4.53 10.12
CA LYS A 184 -23.81 -3.97 10.42
C LYS A 184 -23.88 -2.47 10.75
N ALA A 185 -24.69 -1.72 10.02
CA ALA A 185 -24.86 -0.28 10.24
C ALA A 185 -25.41 0.04 11.63
N LYS A 186 -26.47 -0.68 12.06
CA LYS A 186 -27.04 -0.54 13.41
C LYS A 186 -26.05 -0.92 14.51
N GLU A 187 -25.24 -1.94 14.28
CA GLU A 187 -24.21 -2.36 15.24
C GLU A 187 -23.10 -1.30 15.36
N LEU A 188 -22.62 -0.74 14.25
CA LEU A 188 -21.62 0.33 14.24
C LEU A 188 -22.14 1.63 14.88
N GLU A 189 -23.40 1.99 14.65
CA GLU A 189 -24.04 3.12 15.35
C GLU A 189 -24.07 2.87 16.86
N LYS A 190 -24.46 1.67 17.30
CA LYS A 190 -24.45 1.27 18.71
C LYS A 190 -23.03 1.28 19.32
N MET A 191 -22.01 0.96 18.53
CA MET A 191 -20.60 1.05 18.93
C MET A 191 -20.10 2.50 19.04
N GLY A 192 -20.93 3.49 18.69
CA GLY A 192 -20.63 4.91 18.85
C GLY A 192 -19.99 5.56 17.63
N ALA A 193 -20.21 5.04 16.43
CA ALA A 193 -19.82 5.73 15.21
C ALA A 193 -20.53 7.11 15.13
N HIS A 194 -19.79 8.15 14.76
CA HIS A 194 -20.38 9.46 14.48
C HIS A 194 -20.93 9.53 13.06
N ILE A 195 -20.29 8.82 12.12
CA ILE A 195 -20.63 8.74 10.70
C ILE A 195 -20.49 7.29 10.27
N LEU A 196 -21.42 6.81 9.44
CA LEU A 196 -21.31 5.53 8.77
C LEU A 196 -20.69 5.73 7.38
N ALA A 197 -19.58 5.06 7.08
CA ALA A 197 -19.06 4.98 5.73
C ALA A 197 -19.51 3.70 5.02
N ILE A 198 -19.90 3.83 3.76
CA ILE A 198 -20.04 2.70 2.84
C ILE A 198 -18.79 2.73 1.96
N LYS A 199 -17.88 1.77 2.17
CA LYS A 199 -16.62 1.69 1.43
C LYS A 199 -16.73 0.67 0.30
N ASP A 200 -17.10 1.12 -0.89
CA ASP A 200 -17.06 0.32 -2.11
C ASP A 200 -15.67 0.37 -2.77
N MET A 201 -14.72 -0.37 -2.19
CA MET A 201 -13.29 -0.35 -2.54
C MET A 201 -12.95 -0.82 -3.97
N ALA A 202 -13.89 -1.47 -4.65
CA ALA A 202 -13.68 -1.99 -6.00
C ALA A 202 -14.54 -1.28 -7.06
N GLY A 203 -15.57 -0.51 -6.67
CA GLY A 203 -16.51 0.10 -7.61
C GLY A 203 -17.64 -0.84 -8.03
N LEU A 204 -18.09 -1.72 -7.13
CA LEU A 204 -19.12 -2.73 -7.36
C LEU A 204 -20.55 -2.21 -7.17
N CYS A 205 -20.73 -1.12 -6.41
CA CYS A 205 -22.04 -0.62 -6.04
C CYS A 205 -22.67 0.11 -7.22
N LYS A 206 -23.44 -0.63 -8.03
CA LYS A 206 -24.15 -0.13 -9.22
C LYS A 206 -25.17 0.96 -8.84
N PRO A 207 -25.60 1.83 -9.78
CA PRO A 207 -26.46 2.97 -9.43
C PRO A 207 -27.76 2.60 -8.70
N GLN A 208 -28.47 1.56 -9.14
CA GLN A 208 -29.69 1.11 -8.46
C GLN A 208 -29.39 0.51 -7.08
N ALA A 209 -28.27 -0.20 -6.93
CA ALA A 209 -27.83 -0.74 -5.65
C ALA A 209 -27.47 0.39 -4.67
N ALA A 210 -26.75 1.41 -5.13
CA ALA A 210 -26.39 2.58 -4.33
C ALA A 210 -27.64 3.33 -3.83
N TYR A 211 -28.64 3.54 -4.70
CA TYR A 211 -29.91 4.14 -4.29
C TYR A 211 -30.60 3.29 -3.21
N ASN A 212 -30.79 1.99 -3.47
CA ASN A 212 -31.50 1.10 -2.55
C ASN A 212 -30.81 0.99 -1.19
N LEU A 213 -29.47 0.87 -1.20
CA LEU A 213 -28.65 0.76 -0.01
C LEU A 213 -28.74 2.02 0.84
N VAL A 214 -28.45 3.18 0.25
CA VAL A 214 -28.46 4.46 0.98
C VAL A 214 -29.87 4.76 1.50
N HIS A 215 -30.90 4.57 0.66
CA HIS A 215 -32.28 4.86 1.05
C HIS A 215 -32.71 4.02 2.25
N ALA A 216 -32.40 2.73 2.25
CA ALA A 216 -32.71 1.84 3.37
C ALA A 216 -31.90 2.22 4.62
N LEU A 217 -30.61 2.51 4.48
CA LEU A 217 -29.79 2.91 5.63
C LEU A 217 -30.28 4.22 6.27
N LYS A 218 -30.65 5.24 5.49
CA LYS A 218 -31.22 6.51 6.01
C LYS A 218 -32.52 6.33 6.80
N GLN A 219 -33.23 5.21 6.61
CA GLN A 219 -34.43 4.88 7.38
C GLN A 219 -34.13 4.12 8.68
N GLU A 220 -32.95 3.51 8.78
CA GLU A 220 -32.64 2.50 9.79
C GLU A 220 -31.62 2.96 10.83
N ILE A 221 -30.86 4.04 10.55
CA ILE A 221 -29.89 4.66 11.46
C ILE A 221 -30.07 6.18 11.51
N GLY A 222 -29.60 6.82 12.59
CA GLY A 222 -29.71 8.26 12.83
C GLY A 222 -28.44 9.08 12.53
N ILE A 223 -27.33 8.44 12.16
CA ILE A 223 -26.05 9.09 11.86
C ILE A 223 -25.86 9.40 10.36
N PRO A 224 -25.03 10.40 9.98
CA PRO A 224 -24.69 10.66 8.59
C PRO A 224 -24.10 9.45 7.86
N ILE A 225 -24.33 9.39 6.55
CA ILE A 225 -23.77 8.38 5.64
C ILE A 225 -22.77 9.03 4.69
N HIS A 226 -21.59 8.43 4.61
CA HIS A 226 -20.49 8.80 3.73
C HIS A 226 -20.27 7.69 2.68
N PHE A 227 -20.56 7.97 1.40
CA PHE A 227 -20.43 6.98 0.33
C PHE A 227 -19.10 7.14 -0.41
N HIS A 228 -18.27 6.11 -0.32
CA HIS A 228 -17.00 5.99 -1.01
C HIS A 228 -17.12 4.90 -2.09
N THR A 229 -16.70 5.19 -3.31
CA THR A 229 -16.63 4.23 -4.42
C THR A 229 -15.43 4.52 -5.31
N HIS A 230 -15.09 3.56 -6.17
CA HIS A 230 -14.10 3.72 -7.24
C HIS A 230 -14.81 3.69 -8.59
N ASP A 231 -14.27 4.37 -9.59
CA ASP A 231 -14.83 4.43 -10.94
C ASP A 231 -14.24 3.36 -11.87
N THR A 232 -13.85 2.20 -11.30
CA THR A 232 -13.17 1.12 -12.02
C THR A 232 -13.99 0.61 -13.19
N SER A 233 -15.32 0.67 -13.08
CA SER A 233 -16.23 0.27 -14.16
C SER A 233 -16.53 1.38 -15.17
N GLY A 234 -16.20 2.64 -14.85
CA GLY A 234 -16.59 3.84 -15.58
C GLY A 234 -18.06 4.26 -15.39
N LEU A 235 -18.78 3.65 -14.44
CA LEU A 235 -20.20 3.90 -14.17
C LEU A 235 -20.45 4.60 -12.82
N ASN A 236 -19.47 4.64 -11.92
CA ASN A 236 -19.72 4.90 -10.50
C ASN A 236 -19.98 6.39 -10.19
N ALA A 237 -19.67 7.30 -11.11
CA ALA A 237 -20.24 8.65 -11.08
C ALA A 237 -21.78 8.63 -11.05
N ALA A 238 -22.42 7.74 -11.81
CA ALA A 238 -23.87 7.55 -11.76
C ALA A 238 -24.33 6.95 -10.42
N SER A 239 -23.52 6.11 -9.79
CA SER A 239 -23.79 5.60 -8.44
C SER A 239 -23.74 6.69 -7.38
N VAL A 240 -22.80 7.63 -7.49
CA VAL A 240 -22.75 8.83 -6.63
C VAL A 240 -24.01 9.67 -6.80
N ILE A 241 -24.44 9.93 -8.04
CA ILE A 241 -25.69 10.68 -8.30
C ILE A 241 -26.91 9.94 -7.73
N ALA A 242 -26.96 8.60 -7.86
CA ALA A 242 -28.03 7.79 -7.30
C ALA A 242 -28.05 7.82 -5.75
N ALA A 243 -26.89 7.72 -5.11
CA ALA A 243 -26.72 7.87 -3.67
C ALA A 243 -27.14 9.28 -3.20
N SER A 244 -26.78 10.34 -3.95
CA SER A 244 -27.22 11.72 -3.68
C SER A 244 -28.74 11.86 -3.72
N LYS A 245 -29.41 11.25 -4.71
CA LYS A 245 -30.89 11.22 -4.78
C LYS A 245 -31.52 10.45 -3.63
N ALA A 246 -30.85 9.41 -3.12
CA ALA A 246 -31.30 8.64 -1.96
C ALA A 246 -31.05 9.36 -0.61
N GLY A 247 -30.36 10.50 -0.62
CA GLY A 247 -30.10 11.31 0.57
C GLY A 247 -28.81 10.97 1.32
N VAL A 248 -27.78 10.45 0.63
CA VAL A 248 -26.43 10.33 1.23
C VAL A 248 -25.92 11.70 1.68
N ASP A 249 -25.18 11.79 2.76
CA ASP A 249 -24.77 13.09 3.29
C ASP A 249 -23.45 13.56 2.67
N ILE A 250 -22.47 12.65 2.53
CA ILE A 250 -21.12 12.93 2.04
C ILE A 250 -20.72 11.92 0.96
N VAL A 251 -19.94 12.33 -0.05
CA VAL A 251 -19.31 11.42 -1.02
C VAL A 251 -17.82 11.72 -1.19
N ASP A 252 -17.06 10.67 -1.51
CA ASP A 252 -15.65 10.80 -1.92
C ASP A 252 -15.54 10.97 -3.44
N LEU A 253 -14.79 11.98 -3.88
CA LEU A 253 -14.48 12.26 -5.28
C LEU A 253 -13.01 12.66 -5.42
N ALA A 254 -12.47 12.64 -6.64
CA ALA A 254 -11.11 13.12 -6.94
C ALA A 254 -11.12 14.19 -8.03
N ILE A 255 -10.18 15.14 -7.98
CA ILE A 255 -9.98 16.17 -9.02
C ILE A 255 -9.87 15.50 -10.40
N ALA A 256 -10.39 16.16 -11.44
CA ALA A 256 -10.59 15.56 -12.75
C ALA A 256 -9.38 14.80 -13.31
N SER A 257 -8.19 15.41 -13.35
CA SER A 257 -6.95 14.77 -13.81
C SER A 257 -6.48 13.60 -12.95
N MET A 258 -6.97 13.47 -11.71
CA MET A 258 -6.65 12.42 -10.74
C MET A 258 -7.84 11.46 -10.52
N SER A 259 -8.85 11.48 -11.38
CA SER A 259 -10.10 10.72 -11.25
C SER A 259 -10.28 9.64 -12.32
N GLY A 260 -11.32 8.82 -12.18
CA GLY A 260 -11.67 7.79 -13.15
C GLY A 260 -10.79 6.55 -13.06
N SER A 261 -11.12 5.53 -13.85
CA SER A 261 -10.44 4.22 -13.80
C SER A 261 -10.42 3.69 -12.36
N THR A 262 -9.30 3.19 -11.88
CA THR A 262 -9.18 2.69 -10.50
C THR A 262 -9.27 3.79 -9.42
N SER A 263 -9.34 5.07 -9.76
CA SER A 263 -9.54 6.19 -8.82
C SER A 263 -11.03 6.43 -8.49
N GLN A 264 -11.33 7.48 -7.72
CA GLN A 264 -12.70 7.92 -7.44
C GLN A 264 -13.37 8.53 -8.68
N PRO A 265 -14.72 8.64 -8.68
CA PRO A 265 -15.44 9.42 -9.70
C PRO A 265 -14.99 10.89 -9.74
N ASN A 266 -15.15 11.49 -10.92
CA ASN A 266 -14.67 12.83 -11.24
C ASN A 266 -15.40 13.93 -10.46
N LEU A 267 -14.66 14.63 -9.58
CA LEU A 267 -15.16 15.68 -8.71
C LEU A 267 -15.76 16.85 -9.52
N ASN A 268 -15.00 17.38 -10.49
CA ASN A 268 -15.40 18.51 -11.32
C ASN A 268 -16.73 18.22 -12.03
N SER A 269 -16.84 17.04 -12.65
CA SER A 269 -18.01 16.63 -13.43
C SER A 269 -19.23 16.40 -12.56
N VAL A 270 -19.08 15.80 -11.38
CA VAL A 270 -20.19 15.64 -10.43
C VAL A 270 -20.67 16.99 -9.91
N CYS A 271 -19.74 17.90 -9.59
CA CYS A 271 -20.11 19.27 -9.17
C CYS A 271 -20.84 20.01 -10.28
N ALA A 272 -20.34 19.96 -11.52
CA ALA A 272 -21.00 20.56 -12.68
C ALA A 272 -22.41 19.96 -12.91
N ALA A 273 -22.56 18.64 -12.75
CA ALA A 273 -23.85 17.96 -12.93
C ALA A 273 -24.88 18.30 -11.84
N LEU A 274 -24.43 18.64 -10.63
CA LEU A 274 -25.30 19.03 -9.52
C LEU A 274 -25.50 20.54 -9.40
N SER A 275 -24.80 21.34 -10.21
CA SER A 275 -24.85 22.80 -10.14
C SER A 275 -26.28 23.32 -10.36
N GLY A 276 -26.74 24.21 -9.48
CA GLY A 276 -28.09 24.77 -9.50
C GLY A 276 -29.20 23.84 -9.01
N SER A 277 -28.87 22.62 -8.57
CA SER A 277 -29.83 21.72 -7.92
C SER A 277 -29.89 21.94 -6.40
N ASP A 278 -30.90 21.38 -5.73
CA ASP A 278 -30.97 21.38 -4.25
C ASP A 278 -29.79 20.65 -3.57
N ARG A 279 -29.06 19.83 -4.35
CA ARG A 279 -27.91 19.04 -3.91
C ARG A 279 -26.57 19.64 -4.33
N ASP A 280 -26.56 20.85 -4.91
CA ASP A 280 -25.35 21.55 -5.35
C ASP A 280 -24.33 21.69 -4.20
N PRO A 281 -23.10 21.13 -4.32
CA PRO A 281 -22.06 21.27 -3.31
C PRO A 281 -21.62 22.72 -3.05
N GLY A 282 -21.78 23.61 -4.03
CA GLY A 282 -21.36 25.01 -3.98
C GLY A 282 -19.84 25.21 -4.11
N LEU A 283 -19.15 24.30 -4.80
CA LEU A 283 -17.71 24.41 -5.10
C LEU A 283 -17.49 25.23 -6.39
N ASP A 284 -16.42 26.03 -6.41
CA ASP A 284 -16.02 26.83 -7.58
C ASP A 284 -15.45 25.92 -8.68
N LEU A 285 -16.22 25.72 -9.77
CA LEU A 285 -15.81 24.86 -10.87
C LEU A 285 -14.56 25.39 -11.60
N GLU A 286 -14.34 26.70 -11.64
CA GLU A 286 -13.12 27.28 -12.23
C GLU A 286 -11.90 26.90 -11.40
N ALA A 287 -11.99 27.04 -10.07
CA ALA A 287 -10.94 26.59 -9.15
C ALA A 287 -10.62 25.10 -9.31
N LEU A 288 -11.65 24.26 -9.41
CA LEU A 288 -11.48 22.82 -9.60
C LEU A 288 -10.80 22.48 -10.92
N ASN A 289 -11.07 23.24 -11.99
CA ASN A 289 -10.42 23.04 -13.28
C ASN A 289 -8.94 23.47 -13.23
N GLU A 290 -8.63 24.62 -12.61
CA GLU A 290 -7.23 25.04 -12.41
C GLU A 290 -6.44 24.03 -11.56
N PHE A 291 -7.06 23.43 -10.53
CA PHE A 291 -6.44 22.34 -9.79
C PHE A 291 -6.22 21.10 -10.65
N SER A 292 -7.14 20.81 -11.58
CA SER A 292 -6.97 19.73 -12.54
C SER A 292 -5.77 19.98 -13.44
N ASP A 293 -5.61 21.20 -13.95
CA ASP A 293 -4.49 21.59 -14.81
C ASP A 293 -3.15 21.42 -14.07
N TYR A 294 -3.09 21.85 -12.80
CA TYR A 294 -1.91 21.62 -11.96
C TYR A 294 -1.56 20.13 -11.84
N TRP A 295 -2.54 19.30 -11.50
CA TRP A 295 -2.30 17.86 -11.31
C TRP A 295 -2.01 17.11 -12.60
N GLU A 296 -2.54 17.56 -13.74
CA GLU A 296 -2.23 16.98 -15.06
C GLU A 296 -0.74 17.15 -15.39
N GLU A 297 -0.18 18.35 -15.16
CA GLU A 297 1.26 18.60 -15.33
C GLU A 297 2.09 17.78 -14.35
N VAL A 298 1.70 17.75 -13.07
CA VAL A 298 2.41 16.99 -12.03
C VAL A 298 2.42 15.49 -12.32
N LEU A 299 1.33 14.92 -12.85
CA LEU A 299 1.26 13.51 -13.23
C LEU A 299 2.32 13.12 -14.28
N GLY A 300 2.75 14.07 -15.11
CA GLY A 300 3.86 13.89 -16.03
C GLY A 300 5.15 13.40 -15.34
N TYR A 301 5.39 13.81 -14.09
CA TYR A 301 6.56 13.41 -13.30
C TYR A 301 6.46 11.99 -12.75
N TYR A 302 5.27 11.41 -12.72
CA TYR A 302 4.99 10.10 -12.12
C TYR A 302 4.77 9.00 -13.16
N LYS A 303 5.00 9.28 -14.45
CA LYS A 303 4.78 8.36 -15.58
C LYS A 303 5.31 6.93 -15.38
N PRO A 304 6.47 6.66 -14.76
CA PRO A 304 6.93 5.29 -14.53
C PRO A 304 6.04 4.47 -13.59
N PHE A 305 5.18 5.12 -12.82
CA PHE A 305 4.29 4.49 -11.84
C PHE A 305 2.83 4.44 -12.30
N ASP A 306 2.50 4.99 -13.47
CA ASP A 306 1.16 4.96 -14.06
C ASP A 306 0.87 3.58 -14.67
N SER A 307 0.49 2.63 -13.82
CA SER A 307 0.15 1.25 -14.20
C SER A 307 -1.36 0.96 -14.22
N ALA A 308 -2.17 1.98 -13.96
CA ALA A 308 -3.62 1.89 -13.98
C ALA A 308 -4.16 1.60 -15.40
N PRO A 309 -5.31 0.92 -15.52
CA PRO A 309 -6.00 0.82 -16.80
C PRO A 309 -6.34 2.20 -17.37
N ARG A 310 -6.21 2.37 -18.69
CA ARG A 310 -6.55 3.63 -19.36
C ARG A 310 -8.06 3.94 -19.38
N ALA A 311 -8.90 2.93 -19.17
CA ALA A 311 -10.34 3.05 -19.20
C ALA A 311 -10.97 2.08 -18.19
N GLY A 312 -12.19 2.39 -17.77
CA GLY A 312 -12.98 1.50 -16.92
C GLY A 312 -13.35 0.19 -17.61
N THR A 313 -13.60 -0.85 -16.81
CA THR A 313 -13.97 -2.18 -17.29
C THR A 313 -15.03 -2.83 -16.41
N ALA A 314 -16.02 -3.47 -17.04
CA ALA A 314 -17.04 -4.25 -16.35
C ALA A 314 -16.50 -5.57 -15.77
N GLU A 315 -15.28 -6.00 -16.12
CA GLU A 315 -14.65 -7.20 -15.55
C GLU A 315 -14.52 -7.13 -14.02
N VAL A 316 -14.51 -5.91 -13.44
CA VAL A 316 -14.48 -5.72 -11.99
C VAL A 316 -15.68 -6.36 -11.28
N TYR A 317 -16.85 -6.45 -11.94
CA TYR A 317 -18.02 -7.14 -11.39
C TYR A 317 -17.88 -8.67 -11.37
N GLU A 318 -16.89 -9.23 -12.07
CA GLU A 318 -16.56 -10.65 -12.02
C GLU A 318 -15.50 -10.93 -10.94
N HIS A 319 -14.36 -10.22 -10.99
CA HIS A 319 -13.21 -10.53 -10.13
C HIS A 319 -13.18 -9.78 -8.80
N GLU A 320 -13.91 -8.67 -8.68
CA GLU A 320 -14.05 -7.88 -7.46
C GLU A 320 -12.70 -7.48 -6.82
N MET A 321 -11.70 -7.17 -7.65
CA MET A 321 -10.40 -6.69 -7.17
C MET A 321 -10.51 -5.20 -6.89
N PRO A 322 -10.13 -4.73 -5.69
CA PRO A 322 -9.94 -3.30 -5.44
C PRO A 322 -8.88 -2.70 -6.38
N GLY A 323 -8.97 -1.39 -6.63
CA GLY A 323 -8.07 -0.69 -7.57
C GLY A 323 -6.59 -0.98 -7.32
N GLY A 324 -6.10 -0.76 -6.10
CA GLY A 324 -4.70 -1.02 -5.74
C GLY A 324 -4.29 -2.50 -5.78
N GLN A 325 -5.22 -3.45 -5.60
CA GLN A 325 -4.91 -4.87 -5.75
C GLN A 325 -4.79 -5.26 -7.23
N TYR A 326 -5.62 -4.68 -8.10
CA TYR A 326 -5.56 -4.91 -9.54
C TYR A 326 -4.19 -4.51 -10.10
N THR A 327 -3.73 -3.29 -9.82
CA THR A 327 -2.44 -2.78 -10.32
C THR A 327 -1.27 -3.60 -9.79
N ASN A 328 -1.23 -3.86 -8.48
CA ASN A 328 -0.18 -4.68 -7.86
C ASN A 328 -0.12 -6.11 -8.41
N LEU A 329 -1.26 -6.80 -8.53
CA LEU A 329 -1.30 -8.19 -9.03
C LEU A 329 -0.91 -8.26 -10.51
N ARG A 330 -1.27 -7.23 -11.29
CA ARG A 330 -0.90 -7.13 -12.70
C ARG A 330 0.61 -6.91 -12.88
N GLU A 331 1.20 -6.02 -12.10
CA GLU A 331 2.65 -5.83 -12.07
C GLU A 331 3.38 -7.12 -11.65
N GLN A 332 2.88 -7.82 -10.62
CA GLN A 332 3.41 -9.10 -10.20
C GLN A 332 3.33 -10.15 -11.32
N ALA A 333 2.18 -10.26 -12.00
CA ALA A 333 2.01 -11.17 -13.12
C ALA A 333 2.97 -10.86 -14.27
N VAL A 334 3.14 -9.57 -14.63
CA VAL A 334 4.09 -9.13 -15.67
C VAL A 334 5.53 -9.45 -15.26
N GLY A 335 5.93 -9.12 -14.02
CA GLY A 335 7.27 -9.42 -13.49
C GLY A 335 7.59 -10.92 -13.46
N MET A 336 6.57 -11.78 -13.39
CA MET A 336 6.70 -13.23 -13.47
C MET A 336 6.61 -13.79 -14.90
N GLY A 337 6.48 -12.94 -15.93
CA GLY A 337 6.30 -13.36 -17.33
C GLY A 337 4.90 -13.88 -17.68
N LEU A 338 3.93 -13.73 -16.76
CA LEU A 338 2.55 -14.22 -16.88
C LEU A 338 1.56 -13.15 -17.35
N GLY A 339 2.03 -11.95 -17.73
CA GLY A 339 1.16 -10.84 -18.15
C GLY A 339 0.19 -11.21 -19.28
N HIS A 340 0.61 -12.07 -20.22
CA HIS A 340 -0.24 -12.55 -21.31
C HIS A 340 -1.39 -13.48 -20.84
N ARG A 341 -1.33 -14.01 -19.62
CA ARG A 341 -2.36 -14.85 -18.98
C ARG A 341 -3.27 -14.07 -18.03
N TRP A 342 -3.29 -12.72 -18.10
CA TRP A 342 -4.04 -11.88 -17.16
C TRP A 342 -5.51 -12.28 -17.00
N ARG A 343 -6.21 -12.61 -18.09
CA ARG A 343 -7.61 -13.03 -18.04
C ARG A 343 -7.84 -14.31 -17.22
N GLU A 344 -6.90 -15.24 -17.27
CA GLU A 344 -6.94 -16.46 -16.46
C GLU A 344 -6.70 -16.14 -14.98
N ILE A 345 -5.75 -15.25 -14.69
CA ILE A 345 -5.44 -14.78 -13.34
C ILE A 345 -6.66 -14.09 -12.73
N ALA A 346 -7.29 -13.18 -13.45
CA ALA A 346 -8.48 -12.46 -12.97
C ALA A 346 -9.64 -13.41 -12.65
N ARG A 347 -9.88 -14.42 -13.48
CA ARG A 347 -10.89 -15.46 -13.21
C ARG A 347 -10.51 -16.34 -12.03
N THR A 348 -9.25 -16.75 -11.93
CA THR A 348 -8.77 -17.56 -10.82
C THR A 348 -8.89 -16.81 -9.50
N TYR A 349 -8.68 -15.49 -9.49
CA TYR A 349 -8.90 -14.66 -8.32
C TYR A 349 -10.38 -14.68 -7.87
N ALA A 350 -11.32 -14.60 -8.81
CA ALA A 350 -12.75 -14.76 -8.53
C ALA A 350 -13.06 -16.17 -7.96
N ASP A 351 -12.47 -17.22 -8.55
CA ASP A 351 -12.64 -18.59 -8.08
C ASP A 351 -12.07 -18.79 -6.66
N VAL A 352 -10.94 -18.16 -6.35
CA VAL A 352 -10.33 -18.19 -5.00
C VAL A 352 -11.22 -17.47 -3.98
N ASN A 353 -11.88 -16.37 -4.35
CA ASN A 353 -12.85 -15.72 -3.47
C ASN A 353 -13.97 -16.69 -3.06
N LEU A 354 -14.54 -17.41 -4.04
CA LEU A 354 -15.58 -18.41 -3.77
C LEU A 354 -15.03 -19.60 -2.97
N LEU A 355 -13.80 -20.04 -3.26
CA LEU A 355 -13.11 -21.07 -2.49
C LEU A 355 -13.00 -20.69 -1.01
N PHE A 356 -12.72 -19.42 -0.71
CA PHE A 356 -12.65 -18.87 0.66
C PHE A 356 -14.01 -18.63 1.32
N GLY A 357 -15.11 -19.00 0.66
CA GLY A 357 -16.46 -18.87 1.19
C GLY A 357 -17.11 -17.52 0.92
N ASP A 358 -16.66 -16.82 -0.12
CA ASP A 358 -17.10 -15.49 -0.55
C ASP A 358 -16.86 -14.41 0.52
N ILE A 359 -15.73 -13.70 0.41
CA ILE A 359 -15.26 -12.78 1.44
C ILE A 359 -15.25 -11.33 0.95
N VAL A 360 -15.25 -10.40 1.90
CA VAL A 360 -14.86 -9.01 1.66
C VAL A 360 -13.39 -8.98 1.28
N LYS A 361 -13.07 -8.30 0.16
CA LYS A 361 -11.71 -8.23 -0.40
C LYS A 361 -11.20 -6.81 -0.39
N VAL A 362 -10.48 -6.43 0.65
CA VAL A 362 -9.79 -5.14 0.79
C VAL A 362 -8.46 -5.42 1.50
N THR A 363 -7.48 -4.51 1.53
CA THR A 363 -6.20 -4.85 2.17
C THR A 363 -6.38 -5.11 3.67
N PRO A 364 -5.85 -6.23 4.24
CA PRO A 364 -5.00 -7.24 3.59
C PRO A 364 -5.71 -8.46 2.96
N SER A 365 -7.00 -8.73 3.19
CA SER A 365 -7.71 -9.91 2.63
C SER A 365 -7.60 -10.05 1.10
N SER A 366 -7.69 -8.93 0.36
CA SER A 366 -7.48 -8.90 -1.10
C SER A 366 -6.09 -9.40 -1.53
N LYS A 367 -5.03 -9.08 -0.76
CA LYS A 367 -3.69 -9.60 -1.01
C LYS A 367 -3.66 -11.12 -0.82
N VAL A 368 -4.31 -11.63 0.24
CA VAL A 368 -4.35 -13.08 0.51
C VAL A 368 -5.00 -13.84 -0.64
N VAL A 369 -6.09 -13.32 -1.20
CA VAL A 369 -6.73 -13.86 -2.42
C VAL A 369 -5.76 -13.81 -3.60
N GLY A 370 -5.01 -12.73 -3.76
CA GLY A 370 -3.98 -12.57 -4.80
C GLY A 370 -2.83 -13.58 -4.67
N ASP A 371 -2.28 -13.75 -3.47
CA ASP A 371 -1.19 -14.70 -3.19
C ASP A 371 -1.64 -16.14 -3.51
N MET A 372 -2.84 -16.53 -3.07
CA MET A 372 -3.42 -17.83 -3.40
C MET A 372 -3.68 -17.97 -4.90
N CYS A 373 -4.21 -16.95 -5.56
CA CYS A 373 -4.43 -16.93 -7.01
C CYS A 373 -3.14 -17.21 -7.79
N MET A 374 -2.07 -16.47 -7.51
CA MET A 374 -0.78 -16.65 -8.18
C MET A 374 -0.17 -18.02 -7.88
N PHE A 375 -0.31 -18.49 -6.64
CA PHE A 375 0.15 -19.81 -6.24
C PHE A 375 -0.54 -20.93 -7.05
N LEU A 376 -1.85 -20.84 -7.23
CA LEU A 376 -2.63 -21.81 -8.00
C LEU A 376 -2.30 -21.76 -9.50
N VAL A 377 -2.26 -20.57 -10.10
CA VAL A 377 -1.98 -20.37 -11.53
C VAL A 377 -0.59 -20.89 -11.92
N THR A 378 0.41 -20.63 -11.08
CA THR A 378 1.80 -21.06 -11.35
C THR A 378 2.00 -22.56 -11.23
N ARG A 379 1.16 -23.25 -10.46
CA ARG A 379 1.21 -24.71 -10.26
C ARG A 379 0.18 -25.47 -11.10
N GLY A 380 -0.65 -24.79 -11.88
CA GLY A 380 -1.70 -25.41 -12.69
C GLY A 380 -2.80 -26.08 -11.85
N ILE A 381 -3.02 -25.62 -10.62
CA ILE A 381 -4.03 -26.16 -9.70
C ILE A 381 -5.31 -25.34 -9.85
N LYS A 382 -6.45 -25.99 -10.04
CA LYS A 382 -7.75 -25.31 -10.05
C LYS A 382 -8.24 -25.07 -8.62
N ALA A 383 -8.83 -23.91 -8.34
CA ALA A 383 -9.35 -23.57 -7.01
C ALA A 383 -10.34 -24.64 -6.48
N ALA A 384 -11.23 -25.15 -7.34
CA ALA A 384 -12.22 -26.18 -6.99
C ALA A 384 -11.62 -27.54 -6.58
N ASP A 385 -10.35 -27.79 -6.88
CA ASP A 385 -9.66 -29.03 -6.51
C ASP A 385 -8.93 -28.93 -5.17
N VAL A 386 -8.72 -27.71 -4.65
CA VAL A 386 -8.00 -27.48 -3.38
C VAL A 386 -8.63 -28.23 -2.21
N PRO A 387 -9.96 -28.21 -1.97
CA PRO A 387 -10.56 -28.93 -0.84
C PRO A 387 -10.42 -30.46 -0.92
N LYS A 388 -10.05 -31.01 -2.09
CA LYS A 388 -9.88 -32.46 -2.31
C LYS A 388 -8.45 -32.93 -2.03
N LEU A 389 -7.52 -32.00 -1.81
CA LEU A 389 -6.13 -32.31 -1.53
C LEU A 389 -5.95 -32.88 -0.13
N LYS A 390 -4.89 -33.66 0.09
CA LYS A 390 -4.57 -34.18 1.41
C LYS A 390 -3.99 -33.05 2.28
N PRO A 391 -4.43 -32.88 3.54
CA PRO A 391 -3.78 -31.95 4.46
C PRO A 391 -2.26 -32.19 4.54
N GLY A 392 -1.47 -31.12 4.49
CA GLY A 392 0.00 -31.19 4.50
C GLY A 392 0.65 -31.68 3.19
N SER A 393 -0.11 -31.86 2.10
CA SER A 393 0.45 -32.22 0.79
C SER A 393 1.10 -31.07 0.04
N ILE A 394 0.83 -29.82 0.46
CA ILE A 394 1.28 -28.60 -0.19
C ILE A 394 1.68 -27.58 0.89
N ASP A 395 2.81 -26.91 0.67
CA ASP A 395 3.20 -25.71 1.42
C ASP A 395 2.47 -24.50 0.85
N TRP A 396 1.49 -24.00 1.61
CA TRP A 396 0.65 -22.87 1.23
C TRP A 396 1.33 -21.52 1.53
N PRO A 397 0.96 -20.43 0.83
CA PRO A 397 1.44 -19.10 1.19
C PRO A 397 1.11 -18.74 2.64
N GLU A 398 2.06 -18.16 3.37
CA GLU A 398 1.89 -17.86 4.80
C GLU A 398 0.71 -16.90 5.06
N SER A 399 0.44 -15.96 4.15
CA SER A 399 -0.70 -15.05 4.22
C SER A 399 -2.05 -15.78 4.22
N VAL A 400 -2.14 -16.90 3.49
CA VAL A 400 -3.34 -17.74 3.43
C VAL A 400 -3.50 -18.56 4.70
N ILE A 401 -2.39 -19.10 5.22
CA ILE A 401 -2.37 -19.85 6.48
C ILE A 401 -2.79 -18.93 7.64
N ASP A 402 -2.19 -17.74 7.76
CA ASP A 402 -2.48 -16.78 8.81
C ASP A 402 -3.95 -16.35 8.80
N MET A 403 -4.48 -15.97 7.63
CA MET A 403 -5.89 -15.58 7.49
C MET A 403 -6.83 -16.71 7.92
N LEU A 404 -6.64 -17.93 7.40
CA LEU A 404 -7.50 -19.08 7.71
C LEU A 404 -7.32 -19.58 9.15
N ALA A 405 -6.19 -19.27 9.80
CA ALA A 405 -5.99 -19.51 11.23
C ALA A 405 -6.75 -18.50 12.11
N GLY A 406 -7.33 -17.44 11.53
CA GLY A 406 -8.03 -16.37 12.24
C GLY A 406 -7.20 -15.11 12.42
N GLY A 407 -6.01 -15.02 11.82
CA GLY A 407 -5.10 -13.87 11.93
C GLY A 407 -5.68 -12.57 11.41
N LEU A 408 -6.68 -12.58 10.52
CA LEU A 408 -7.36 -11.35 10.06
C LEU A 408 -8.73 -11.11 10.74
N GLY A 409 -9.09 -11.91 11.74
CA GLY A 409 -10.45 -11.97 12.29
C GLY A 409 -11.30 -13.04 11.61
N GLN A 410 -12.63 -12.89 11.69
CA GLN A 410 -13.58 -13.89 11.20
C GLN A 410 -14.50 -13.31 10.13
N PRO A 411 -14.67 -13.98 8.98
CA PRO A 411 -15.68 -13.58 8.01
C PRO A 411 -17.08 -13.97 8.52
N ASP A 412 -18.10 -13.25 8.08
CA ASP A 412 -19.48 -13.64 8.31
C ASP A 412 -19.75 -15.05 7.75
N GLY A 413 -20.35 -15.93 8.56
CA GLY A 413 -20.56 -17.34 8.24
C GLY A 413 -19.37 -18.26 8.54
N GLY A 414 -18.21 -17.72 8.93
CA GLY A 414 -17.01 -18.48 9.24
C GLY A 414 -16.26 -19.02 8.02
N TRP A 415 -15.15 -19.71 8.26
CA TRP A 415 -14.30 -20.30 7.21
C TRP A 415 -14.85 -21.65 6.71
N PRO A 416 -14.73 -21.99 5.41
CA PRO A 416 -15.07 -23.33 4.93
C PRO A 416 -14.22 -24.42 5.60
N VAL A 417 -14.87 -25.31 6.36
CA VAL A 417 -14.21 -26.26 7.27
C VAL A 417 -13.23 -27.20 6.53
N GLU A 418 -13.65 -27.78 5.40
CA GLU A 418 -12.81 -28.69 4.63
C GLU A 418 -11.56 -27.98 4.07
N LEU A 419 -11.73 -26.73 3.60
CA LEU A 419 -10.61 -25.93 3.14
C LEU A 419 -9.63 -25.62 4.28
N GLN A 420 -10.15 -25.17 5.42
CA GLN A 420 -9.35 -24.82 6.59
C GLN A 420 -8.52 -26.03 7.05
N LYS A 421 -9.10 -27.24 7.03
CA LYS A 421 -8.40 -28.49 7.34
C LYS A 421 -7.27 -28.80 6.37
N VAL A 422 -7.50 -28.64 5.05
CA VAL A 422 -6.47 -28.87 4.03
C VAL A 422 -5.30 -27.90 4.16
N ILE A 423 -5.59 -26.62 4.43
CA ILE A 423 -4.57 -25.57 4.46
C ILE A 423 -3.81 -25.55 5.79
N LEU A 424 -4.51 -25.64 6.93
CA LEU A 424 -3.86 -25.56 8.24
C LEU A 424 -3.20 -26.88 8.66
N GLY A 425 -3.69 -28.02 8.14
CA GLY A 425 -3.24 -29.33 8.58
C GLY A 425 -3.45 -29.49 10.09
N ASN A 426 -2.34 -29.55 10.85
CA ASN A 426 -2.36 -29.67 12.30
C ASN A 426 -2.32 -28.31 13.04
N LYS A 427 -2.13 -27.19 12.33
CA LYS A 427 -2.14 -25.86 12.94
C LYS A 427 -3.54 -25.57 13.51
N LYS A 428 -3.60 -25.01 14.71
CA LYS A 428 -4.88 -24.67 15.38
C LYS A 428 -5.36 -23.31 14.93
N ALA A 429 -6.62 -23.23 14.49
CA ALA A 429 -7.29 -21.96 14.26
C ALA A 429 -7.80 -21.36 15.57
N THR A 430 -8.03 -20.04 15.57
CA THR A 430 -8.66 -19.29 16.66
C THR A 430 -9.85 -18.50 16.13
N THR A 431 -10.84 -18.29 17.00
CA THR A 431 -11.97 -17.39 16.78
C THR A 431 -11.88 -16.12 17.63
N LYS A 432 -10.87 -16.02 18.51
CA LYS A 432 -10.59 -14.82 19.30
C LYS A 432 -10.09 -13.69 18.40
N ARG A 433 -10.33 -12.45 18.82
CA ARG A 433 -9.82 -11.27 18.13
C ARG A 433 -8.28 -11.30 18.15
N PRO A 434 -7.59 -11.13 17.00
CA PRO A 434 -6.13 -11.21 16.97
C PRO A 434 -5.40 -10.27 17.95
N GLY A 435 -5.94 -9.06 18.15
CA GLY A 435 -5.38 -8.10 19.11
C GLY A 435 -5.46 -8.56 20.58
N GLU A 436 -6.44 -9.39 20.95
CA GLU A 436 -6.55 -9.97 22.30
C GLU A 436 -5.51 -11.06 22.57
N LEU A 437 -4.94 -11.63 21.51
CA LEU A 437 -3.90 -12.64 21.59
C LEU A 437 -2.50 -12.02 21.60
N ALA A 438 -2.39 -10.72 21.29
CA ALA A 438 -1.13 -10.01 21.26
C ALA A 438 -0.82 -9.47 22.65
N GLU A 439 0.35 -9.82 23.18
CA GLU A 439 0.82 -9.29 24.46
C GLU A 439 0.98 -7.78 24.39
N PRO A 440 0.52 -7.01 25.40
CA PRO A 440 0.71 -5.57 25.45
C PRO A 440 2.19 -5.19 25.29
N ILE A 441 2.45 -4.17 24.47
CA ILE A 441 3.81 -3.65 24.30
C ILE A 441 4.05 -2.55 25.34
N ASP A 442 5.15 -2.63 26.06
CA ASP A 442 5.64 -1.53 26.90
C ASP A 442 6.22 -0.43 25.99
N LEU A 443 5.45 0.66 25.87
CA LEU A 443 5.76 1.79 24.99
C LEU A 443 7.01 2.55 25.44
N GLU A 444 7.27 2.65 26.75
CA GLU A 444 8.43 3.39 27.26
C GLU A 444 9.71 2.57 27.11
N THR A 445 9.65 1.27 27.41
CA THR A 445 10.77 0.36 27.11
C THR A 445 11.09 0.37 25.61
N THR A 446 10.07 0.28 24.75
CA THR A 446 10.25 0.35 23.29
C THR A 446 10.85 1.69 22.86
N ARG A 447 10.41 2.81 23.45
CA ARG A 447 10.96 4.14 23.19
C ARG A 447 12.43 4.24 23.55
N GLU A 448 12.85 3.68 24.69
CA GLU A 448 14.26 3.64 25.10
C GLU A 448 15.10 2.82 24.12
N GLU A 449 14.61 1.67 23.66
CA GLU A 449 15.28 0.83 22.66
C GLU A 449 15.47 1.57 21.33
N VAL A 450 14.40 2.22 20.84
CA VAL A 450 14.47 3.04 19.63
C VAL A 450 15.46 4.19 19.82
N SER A 451 15.44 4.87 20.98
CA SER A 451 16.37 5.97 21.29
C SER A 451 17.83 5.54 21.22
N LYS A 452 18.15 4.36 21.79
CA LYS A 452 19.50 3.77 21.73
C LYS A 452 19.94 3.50 20.29
N ARG A 453 19.04 2.97 19.45
CA ARG A 453 19.32 2.70 18.03
C ARG A 453 19.51 3.98 17.22
N LEU A 454 18.76 5.04 17.53
CA LEU A 454 18.85 6.33 16.85
C LEU A 454 20.04 7.20 17.32
N GLY A 455 20.60 6.92 18.50
CA GLY A 455 21.63 7.78 19.12
C GLY A 455 21.09 9.12 19.62
N ARG A 456 19.77 9.28 19.68
CA ARG A 456 19.05 10.46 20.20
C ARG A 456 17.74 10.03 20.86
N PRO A 457 17.13 10.85 21.74
CA PRO A 457 15.79 10.56 22.24
C PRO A 457 14.79 10.35 21.09
N ALA A 458 14.05 9.23 21.15
CA ALA A 458 13.01 8.90 20.19
C ALA A 458 11.74 9.73 20.47
N THR A 459 11.27 10.45 19.45
CA THR A 459 10.02 11.18 19.52
C THR A 459 8.83 10.21 19.51
N THR A 460 7.62 10.72 19.74
CA THR A 460 6.39 9.92 19.59
C THR A 460 6.19 9.49 18.13
N ASP A 461 6.60 10.30 17.15
CA ASP A 461 6.59 9.92 15.73
C ASP A 461 7.53 8.75 15.47
N ASP A 462 8.75 8.77 16.01
CA ASP A 462 9.71 7.68 15.87
C ASP A 462 9.15 6.38 16.45
N LEU A 463 8.54 6.47 17.64
CA LEU A 463 7.94 5.31 18.31
C LEU A 463 6.84 4.68 17.46
N TYR A 464 5.84 5.46 17.01
CA TYR A 464 4.73 4.88 16.24
C TYR A 464 5.14 4.48 14.82
N SER A 465 6.08 5.18 14.19
CA SER A 465 6.66 4.73 12.92
C SER A 465 7.40 3.40 13.08
N HIS A 466 8.17 3.23 14.17
CA HIS A 466 8.85 1.98 14.49
C HIS A 466 7.85 0.85 14.81
N LEU A 467 6.85 1.09 15.65
CA LEU A 467 5.83 0.10 16.01
C LEU A 467 5.08 -0.42 14.79
N MET A 468 4.72 0.47 13.87
CA MET A 468 4.03 0.08 12.64
C MET A 468 4.96 -0.66 11.67
N TYR A 469 6.19 -0.16 11.51
CA TYR A 469 7.12 -0.62 10.48
C TYR A 469 8.58 -0.65 10.95
N PRO A 470 9.00 -1.62 11.79
CA PRO A 470 10.30 -1.61 12.43
C PRO A 470 11.49 -1.51 11.46
N GLN A 471 11.51 -2.35 10.42
CA GLN A 471 12.58 -2.39 9.44
C GLN A 471 12.53 -1.19 8.48
N VAL A 472 11.34 -0.80 8.02
CA VAL A 472 11.19 0.35 7.11
C VAL A 472 11.66 1.62 7.80
N PHE A 473 11.27 1.81 9.05
CA PHE A 473 11.69 2.94 9.86
C PHE A 473 13.21 2.94 10.06
N ALA A 474 13.82 1.80 10.37
CA ALA A 474 15.27 1.68 10.49
C ALA A 474 15.99 2.04 9.17
N ASP A 475 15.52 1.53 8.04
CA ASP A 475 16.06 1.82 6.71
C ASP A 475 15.89 3.30 6.34
N PHE A 476 14.74 3.88 6.69
CA PHE A 476 14.44 5.31 6.50
C PHE A 476 15.36 6.20 7.33
N MET A 477 15.59 5.87 8.60
CA MET A 477 16.51 6.62 9.46
C MET A 477 17.96 6.49 9.00
N ALA A 478 18.39 5.30 8.55
CA ALA A 478 19.69 5.11 7.92
C ALA A 478 19.82 5.92 6.62
N PHE A 479 18.75 6.02 5.83
CA PHE A 479 18.72 6.87 4.64
C PHE A 479 18.85 8.35 4.99
N ARG A 480 18.06 8.87 5.95
CA ARG A 480 18.15 10.27 6.41
C ARG A 480 19.52 10.60 6.99
N ALA A 481 20.14 9.69 7.74
CA ALA A 481 21.49 9.91 8.26
C ALA A 481 22.54 10.05 7.13
N LYS A 482 22.29 9.44 5.96
CA LYS A 482 23.20 9.47 4.82
C LYS A 482 22.95 10.64 3.86
N TYR A 483 21.69 10.96 3.58
CA TYR A 483 21.30 11.91 2.52
C TYR A 483 20.51 13.12 3.03
N ASP A 484 20.25 13.21 4.33
CA ASP A 484 19.40 14.23 4.95
C ASP A 484 17.93 14.22 4.43
N ASP A 485 17.18 15.27 4.72
CA ASP A 485 15.82 15.48 4.26
C ASP A 485 15.77 15.88 2.77
N LEU A 486 15.24 14.99 1.94
CA LEU A 486 15.08 15.21 0.50
C LEU A 486 13.69 15.73 0.12
N THR A 487 12.84 16.03 1.10
CA THR A 487 11.45 16.47 0.83
C THR A 487 11.40 17.81 0.09
N GLY A 488 12.42 18.65 0.24
CA GLY A 488 12.54 19.94 -0.45
C GLY A 488 12.91 19.83 -1.94
N LEU A 489 13.37 18.68 -2.41
CA LEU A 489 13.72 18.49 -3.82
C LEU A 489 12.47 18.52 -4.72
N PRO A 490 12.54 19.18 -5.90
CA PRO A 490 11.54 18.98 -6.94
C PRO A 490 11.39 17.50 -7.32
N THR A 491 10.18 17.07 -7.68
CA THR A 491 9.88 15.66 -8.00
C THR A 491 10.69 15.14 -9.18
N THR A 492 10.95 15.98 -10.18
CA THR A 492 11.84 15.64 -11.30
C THR A 492 13.26 15.32 -10.82
N ALA A 493 13.85 16.20 -10.02
CA ALA A 493 15.18 16.01 -9.45
C ALA A 493 15.26 14.79 -8.53
N PHE A 494 14.21 14.51 -7.75
CA PHE A 494 14.16 13.35 -6.86
C PHE A 494 14.17 12.02 -7.62
N PHE A 495 13.39 11.88 -8.69
CA PHE A 495 13.30 10.62 -9.44
C PHE A 495 14.36 10.47 -10.54
N TYR A 496 14.81 11.57 -11.15
CA TYR A 496 15.61 11.55 -12.38
C TYR A 496 16.98 12.23 -12.25
N GLY A 497 17.27 12.87 -11.12
CA GLY A 497 18.46 13.71 -10.98
C GLY A 497 18.34 15.00 -11.81
N LEU A 498 19.49 15.65 -12.05
CA LEU A 498 19.57 16.88 -12.84
C LEU A 498 20.14 16.61 -14.23
N HIS A 499 19.67 17.35 -15.22
CA HIS A 499 20.29 17.46 -16.53
C HIS A 499 21.48 18.42 -16.48
N ILE A 500 22.46 18.22 -17.38
CA ILE A 500 23.59 19.14 -17.51
C ILE A 500 23.07 20.53 -17.89
N GLY A 501 23.45 21.54 -17.12
CA GLY A 501 23.01 22.93 -17.24
C GLY A 501 21.72 23.25 -16.48
N GLU A 502 21.01 22.25 -15.95
CA GLU A 502 19.81 22.45 -15.13
C GLU A 502 20.18 23.05 -13.76
N GLU A 503 19.40 24.03 -13.36
CA GLU A 503 19.50 24.71 -12.06
C GLU A 503 18.19 24.51 -11.29
N ILE A 504 18.31 24.15 -10.02
CA ILE A 504 17.18 23.98 -9.11
C ILE A 504 17.40 24.79 -7.83
N GLU A 505 16.28 25.19 -7.23
CA GLU A 505 16.25 25.86 -5.93
C GLU A 505 15.60 24.94 -4.89
N ILE A 506 16.28 24.77 -3.76
CA ILE A 506 15.84 23.92 -2.65
C ILE A 506 15.81 24.76 -1.38
N GLU A 507 14.62 25.01 -0.85
CA GLU A 507 14.47 25.60 0.47
C GLU A 507 14.67 24.51 1.54
N ILE A 508 15.72 24.66 2.35
CA ILE A 508 16.07 23.71 3.41
C ILE A 508 15.59 24.16 4.79
N ASP A 509 15.29 25.45 4.93
CA ASP A 509 14.83 26.13 6.14
C ASP A 509 14.21 27.46 5.71
N PRO A 510 13.30 28.06 6.49
CA PRO A 510 12.75 29.39 6.19
C PRO A 510 13.85 30.42 5.92
N GLY A 511 13.90 30.93 4.69
CA GLY A 511 14.89 31.92 4.24
C GLY A 511 16.29 31.35 3.93
N LYS A 512 16.48 30.03 3.92
CA LYS A 512 17.71 29.36 3.48
C LYS A 512 17.44 28.52 2.24
N THR A 513 17.94 29.00 1.10
CA THR A 513 17.82 28.32 -0.20
C THR A 513 19.18 27.85 -0.69
N LEU A 514 19.23 26.60 -1.17
CA LEU A 514 20.34 26.07 -1.94
C LEU A 514 19.99 26.18 -3.43
N ILE A 515 20.82 26.89 -4.19
CA ILE A 515 20.78 26.96 -5.64
C ILE A 515 21.82 25.98 -6.14
N ILE A 516 21.37 24.92 -6.82
CA ILE A 516 22.24 23.84 -7.32
C ILE A 516 22.14 23.80 -8.83
N LYS A 517 23.28 23.86 -9.51
CA LYS A 517 23.38 23.70 -10.96
C LYS A 517 24.36 22.62 -11.35
N LEU A 518 23.92 21.63 -12.10
CA LEU A 518 24.83 20.60 -12.62
C LEU A 518 25.61 21.15 -13.81
N ILE A 519 26.94 21.16 -13.74
CA ILE A 519 27.80 21.72 -14.78
C ILE A 519 28.29 20.64 -15.74
N SER A 520 28.77 19.52 -15.22
CA SER A 520 29.22 18.40 -16.04
C SER A 520 29.30 17.09 -15.25
N ILE A 521 29.27 15.99 -15.99
CA ILE A 521 29.48 14.63 -15.48
C ILE A 521 30.75 14.11 -16.16
N GLY A 522 31.74 13.75 -15.37
CA GLY A 522 33.00 13.16 -15.85
C GLY A 522 32.83 11.72 -16.36
N GLU A 523 33.83 11.26 -17.10
CA GLU A 523 33.94 9.86 -17.45
C GLU A 523 34.13 8.98 -16.21
N ALA A 524 33.71 7.72 -16.32
CA ALA A 524 33.92 6.77 -15.25
C ALA A 524 35.39 6.37 -15.17
N ASP A 525 35.95 6.31 -13.96
CA ASP A 525 37.26 5.75 -13.69
C ASP A 525 37.24 4.21 -13.77
N ASP A 526 38.40 3.58 -13.57
CA ASP A 526 38.57 2.12 -13.61
C ASP A 526 37.75 1.39 -12.53
N GLU A 527 37.35 2.09 -11.47
CA GLU A 527 36.46 1.58 -10.40
C GLU A 527 34.98 1.85 -10.71
N GLY A 528 34.66 2.43 -11.87
CA GLY A 528 33.32 2.79 -12.30
C GLY A 528 32.77 4.05 -11.64
N ARG A 529 33.61 4.90 -11.05
CA ARG A 529 33.17 6.14 -10.38
C ARG A 529 33.27 7.34 -11.32
N ARG A 530 32.28 8.22 -11.27
CA ARG A 530 32.21 9.47 -12.03
C ARG A 530 32.34 10.67 -11.11
N ALA A 531 33.15 11.64 -11.51
CA ALA A 531 33.16 12.96 -10.89
C ALA A 531 31.99 13.80 -11.41
N LEU A 532 31.24 14.43 -10.52
CA LEU A 532 30.16 15.38 -10.79
C LEU A 532 30.64 16.77 -10.42
N PHE A 533 30.62 17.69 -11.39
CA PHE A 533 30.90 19.10 -11.15
C PHE A 533 29.61 19.88 -11.12
N PHE A 534 29.38 20.62 -10.05
CA PHE A 534 28.16 21.40 -9.85
C PHE A 534 28.47 22.73 -9.15
N GLU A 535 27.62 23.72 -9.36
CA GLU A 535 27.63 24.95 -8.57
C GLU A 535 26.64 24.81 -7.42
N LEU A 536 27.05 25.23 -6.22
CA LEU A 536 26.21 25.35 -5.04
C LEU A 536 26.30 26.80 -4.55
N ASN A 537 25.20 27.55 -4.67
CA ASN A 537 25.15 29.00 -4.36
C ASN A 537 26.27 29.79 -5.07
N GLY A 538 26.47 29.51 -6.36
CA GLY A 538 27.49 30.14 -7.21
C GLY A 538 28.93 29.70 -6.92
N MET A 539 29.16 28.76 -5.99
CA MET A 539 30.48 28.21 -5.72
C MET A 539 30.64 26.84 -6.39
N PRO A 540 31.73 26.59 -7.13
CA PRO A 540 31.99 25.28 -7.71
C PRO A 540 32.21 24.23 -6.61
N ARG A 541 31.69 23.03 -6.86
CA ARG A 541 31.78 21.84 -6.03
C ARG A 541 32.02 20.63 -6.91
N GLU A 542 32.66 19.64 -6.33
CA GLU A 542 32.91 18.34 -6.93
C GLU A 542 32.41 17.26 -5.98
N SER A 543 31.79 16.21 -6.52
CA SER A 543 31.43 15.00 -5.79
C SER A 543 31.67 13.78 -6.66
N VAL A 544 32.05 12.66 -6.06
CA VAL A 544 32.31 11.41 -6.80
C VAL A 544 31.22 10.40 -6.48
N VAL A 545 30.59 9.84 -7.52
CA VAL A 545 29.53 8.84 -7.39
C VAL A 545 29.88 7.57 -8.16
N LEU A 546 29.53 6.41 -7.59
CA LEU A 546 29.69 5.12 -8.27
C LEU A 546 28.59 4.94 -9.32
N ASP A 547 28.97 4.71 -10.58
CA ASP A 547 28.05 4.34 -11.65
C ASP A 547 27.72 2.84 -11.56
N LYS A 548 26.56 2.56 -10.95
CA LYS A 548 26.09 1.18 -10.74
C LYS A 548 25.80 0.42 -12.03
N SER A 549 25.61 1.10 -13.17
CA SER A 549 25.39 0.44 -14.45
C SER A 549 26.65 -0.31 -14.89
N LEU A 550 27.82 0.28 -14.61
CA LEU A 550 29.13 -0.30 -14.92
C LEU A 550 29.48 -1.46 -13.97
N GLN A 551 28.87 -1.52 -12.80
CA GLN A 551 29.05 -2.63 -11.84
C GLN A 551 28.49 -3.97 -12.36
N SER A 552 27.53 -3.92 -13.30
CA SER A 552 27.04 -5.12 -14.00
C SER A 552 27.93 -5.56 -15.17
N VAL A 553 28.83 -4.68 -15.63
CA VAL A 553 29.74 -4.92 -16.76
C VAL A 553 31.16 -5.27 -16.28
N SER A 554 31.52 -4.96 -15.03
CA SER A 554 32.88 -5.10 -14.49
C SER A 554 33.11 -6.24 -13.49
N LYS A 555 32.27 -7.29 -13.44
CA LYS A 555 32.79 -8.58 -12.94
C LYS A 555 33.64 -9.18 -14.06
N ALA A 556 34.95 -8.94 -13.95
CA ALA A 556 35.99 -9.63 -14.72
C ALA A 556 35.56 -11.07 -15.04
N SER A 557 35.74 -11.50 -16.29
CA SER A 557 35.49 -12.88 -16.71
C SER A 557 36.06 -13.81 -15.63
N ARG A 558 35.20 -14.54 -14.93
CA ARG A 558 35.67 -15.49 -13.92
C ARG A 558 36.60 -16.49 -14.59
N GLU A 559 37.64 -16.88 -13.87
CA GLU A 559 38.58 -17.90 -14.36
C GLU A 559 37.79 -19.13 -14.78
N LYS A 560 38.00 -19.58 -16.02
CA LYS A 560 37.38 -20.79 -16.53
C LYS A 560 38.17 -21.98 -16.03
N GLY A 561 37.48 -22.97 -15.48
CA GLY A 561 38.10 -24.23 -15.11
C GLY A 561 38.11 -25.22 -16.27
N ASP A 562 38.80 -26.34 -16.10
CA ASP A 562 38.74 -27.47 -17.02
C ASP A 562 37.71 -28.50 -16.50
N PRO A 563 36.54 -28.67 -17.15
CA PRO A 563 35.55 -29.66 -16.74
C PRO A 563 36.06 -31.12 -16.81
N ALA A 564 37.17 -31.38 -17.49
CA ALA A 564 37.81 -32.70 -17.54
C ALA A 564 38.76 -32.98 -16.36
N ASP A 565 39.14 -31.95 -15.58
CA ASP A 565 39.96 -32.11 -14.39
C ASP A 565 39.07 -32.43 -13.16
N PRO A 566 39.14 -33.65 -12.59
CA PRO A 566 38.28 -34.04 -11.48
C PRO A 566 38.56 -33.27 -10.18
N LEU A 567 39.68 -32.54 -10.10
CA LEU A 567 40.00 -31.65 -8.99
C LEU A 567 39.43 -30.23 -9.16
N GLN A 568 38.73 -29.95 -10.27
CA GLN A 568 38.10 -28.66 -10.54
C GLN A 568 36.58 -28.79 -10.65
N ALA A 569 35.85 -28.11 -9.77
CA ALA A 569 34.41 -28.01 -9.88
C ALA A 569 34.04 -26.76 -10.68
N CYS A 570 33.49 -26.96 -11.88
CA CYS A 570 33.08 -25.89 -12.80
C CYS A 570 31.55 -25.73 -12.84
N ALA A 571 31.05 -24.54 -13.16
CA ALA A 571 29.63 -24.31 -13.39
C ALA A 571 29.16 -24.98 -14.69
N PRO A 572 28.18 -25.90 -14.66
CA PRO A 572 27.73 -26.58 -15.88
C PRO A 572 26.82 -25.72 -16.77
N MET A 573 26.35 -24.59 -16.24
CA MET A 573 25.44 -23.67 -16.94
C MET A 573 25.45 -22.29 -16.27
N PRO A 574 25.04 -21.22 -16.96
CA PRO A 574 24.83 -19.92 -16.34
C PRO A 574 23.74 -19.96 -15.27
N GLY A 575 23.97 -19.30 -14.14
CA GLY A 575 23.05 -19.31 -13.00
C GLY A 575 23.52 -18.41 -11.85
N MET A 576 22.82 -18.51 -10.71
CA MET A 576 23.14 -17.79 -9.48
C MET A 576 23.48 -18.78 -8.36
N VAL A 577 24.55 -18.53 -7.60
CA VAL A 577 24.93 -19.37 -6.47
C VAL A 577 23.94 -19.17 -5.31
N THR A 578 23.21 -20.21 -4.92
CA THR A 578 22.24 -20.15 -3.82
C THR A 578 22.82 -20.66 -2.50
N GLU A 579 23.81 -21.55 -2.58
CA GLU A 579 24.46 -22.16 -1.42
C GLU A 579 25.90 -22.55 -1.78
N VAL A 580 26.83 -22.35 -0.84
CA VAL A 580 28.17 -22.94 -0.86
C VAL A 580 28.23 -23.88 0.34
N ALA A 581 28.37 -25.18 0.09
CA ALA A 581 28.20 -26.23 1.09
C ALA A 581 29.52 -26.68 1.75
N VAL A 582 30.64 -26.11 1.33
CA VAL A 582 31.99 -26.48 1.79
C VAL A 582 32.83 -25.28 2.18
N SER A 583 33.87 -25.54 2.97
CA SER A 583 34.87 -24.55 3.39
C SER A 583 36.28 -24.97 3.01
N VAL A 584 37.20 -24.01 2.87
CA VAL A 584 38.61 -24.29 2.56
C VAL A 584 39.24 -25.13 3.66
N GLY A 585 39.95 -26.21 3.28
CA GLY A 585 40.55 -27.19 4.17
C GLY A 585 39.67 -28.38 4.52
N GLN A 586 38.42 -28.42 4.04
CA GLN A 586 37.50 -29.54 4.27
C GLN A 586 37.82 -30.73 3.35
N GLU A 587 37.90 -31.94 3.91
CA GLU A 587 37.95 -33.19 3.15
C GLU A 587 36.56 -33.50 2.55
N VAL A 588 36.53 -33.87 1.28
CA VAL A 588 35.32 -34.23 0.51
C VAL A 588 35.55 -35.53 -0.24
N LYS A 589 34.48 -36.31 -0.42
CA LYS A 589 34.48 -37.52 -1.25
C LYS A 589 33.84 -37.24 -2.60
N ALA A 590 34.20 -38.04 -3.60
CA ALA A 590 33.55 -38.00 -4.91
C ALA A 590 32.01 -38.09 -4.75
N GLY A 591 31.30 -37.14 -5.35
CA GLY A 591 29.84 -37.00 -5.26
C GLY A 591 29.34 -36.05 -4.17
N ASP A 592 30.18 -35.64 -3.21
CA ASP A 592 29.79 -34.70 -2.16
C ASP A 592 29.39 -33.33 -2.75
N LYS A 593 28.34 -32.73 -2.17
CA LYS A 593 27.82 -31.43 -2.59
C LYS A 593 28.82 -30.32 -2.29
N LEU A 594 29.21 -29.54 -3.30
CA LEU A 594 30.12 -28.39 -3.15
C LEU A 594 29.37 -27.06 -3.22
N VAL A 595 28.59 -26.85 -4.29
CA VAL A 595 27.88 -25.59 -4.58
C VAL A 595 26.49 -25.89 -5.13
N VAL A 596 25.51 -25.05 -4.81
CA VAL A 596 24.17 -25.10 -5.42
C VAL A 596 23.97 -23.86 -6.27
N LEU A 597 23.57 -24.07 -7.52
CA LEU A 597 23.24 -23.03 -8.48
C LEU A 597 21.73 -23.01 -8.71
N GLU A 598 21.18 -21.83 -8.99
CA GLU A 598 19.82 -21.64 -9.48
C GLU A 598 19.86 -21.03 -10.88
N ALA A 599 19.18 -21.67 -11.82
CA ALA A 599 18.95 -21.14 -13.15
C ALA A 599 17.51 -21.46 -13.57
N MET A 600 16.77 -20.45 -14.02
CA MET A 600 15.37 -20.60 -14.44
C MET A 600 14.49 -21.32 -13.38
N LYS A 601 14.71 -21.02 -12.08
CA LYS A 601 14.04 -21.64 -10.92
C LYS A 601 14.31 -23.13 -10.71
N MET A 602 15.28 -23.71 -11.42
CA MET A 602 15.79 -25.05 -11.17
C MET A 602 17.09 -24.98 -10.38
N LEU A 603 17.16 -25.76 -9.31
CA LEU A 603 18.38 -25.91 -8.52
C LEU A 603 19.25 -27.01 -9.12
N THR A 604 20.52 -26.71 -9.35
CA THR A 604 21.53 -27.65 -9.84
C THR A 604 22.64 -27.75 -8.81
N ILE A 605 22.94 -28.99 -8.39
CA ILE A 605 24.02 -29.25 -7.44
C ILE A 605 25.29 -29.53 -8.24
N VAL A 606 26.36 -28.80 -7.91
CA VAL A 606 27.72 -29.09 -8.37
C VAL A 606 28.41 -29.90 -7.28
N SER A 607 28.77 -31.14 -7.62
CA SER A 607 29.40 -32.12 -6.73
C SER A 607 30.90 -32.28 -6.99
N ALA A 608 31.63 -32.83 -6.02
CA ALA A 608 33.05 -33.16 -6.15
C ALA A 608 33.28 -34.29 -7.18
N GLY A 609 34.23 -34.08 -8.10
CA GLY A 609 34.61 -35.04 -9.14
C GLY A 609 35.54 -36.17 -8.66
N ALA A 610 36.24 -35.96 -7.55
CA ALA A 610 37.13 -36.93 -6.90
C ALA A 610 37.18 -36.70 -5.38
N ASP A 611 37.75 -37.68 -4.67
CA ASP A 611 38.15 -37.50 -3.27
C ASP A 611 39.28 -36.46 -3.19
N GLY A 612 39.26 -35.62 -2.16
CA GLY A 612 40.32 -34.63 -1.95
C GLY A 612 39.99 -33.60 -0.87
N THR A 613 40.87 -32.62 -0.72
CA THR A 613 40.70 -31.49 0.22
C THR A 613 40.41 -30.20 -0.54
N VAL A 614 39.43 -29.42 -0.07
CA VAL A 614 39.06 -28.13 -0.68
C VAL A 614 40.19 -27.12 -0.52
N LYS A 615 40.91 -26.82 -1.60
CA LYS A 615 42.03 -25.86 -1.63
C LYS A 615 41.55 -24.42 -1.71
N LYS A 616 40.54 -24.16 -2.55
CA LYS A 616 39.97 -22.82 -2.76
C LYS A 616 38.49 -22.91 -3.09
N VAL A 617 37.73 -21.93 -2.59
CA VAL A 617 36.36 -21.64 -3.01
C VAL A 617 36.37 -20.25 -3.65
N LEU A 618 35.92 -20.14 -4.90
CA LEU A 618 36.03 -18.93 -5.74
C LEU A 618 34.69 -18.18 -5.91
N VAL A 619 33.65 -18.66 -5.24
CA VAL A 619 32.29 -18.12 -5.32
C VAL A 619 31.67 -17.96 -3.94
N GLN A 620 30.71 -17.05 -3.82
CA GLN A 620 29.89 -16.84 -2.63
C GLN A 620 28.39 -16.83 -2.97
N LYS A 621 27.54 -17.01 -1.97
CA LYS A 621 26.08 -16.94 -2.14
C LYS A 621 25.67 -15.60 -2.76
N GLY A 622 24.80 -15.65 -3.77
CA GLY A 622 24.32 -14.51 -4.55
C GLY A 622 25.17 -14.17 -5.77
N ASP A 623 26.30 -14.85 -5.98
CA ASP A 623 27.13 -14.60 -7.14
C ASP A 623 26.49 -15.15 -8.43
N PRO A 624 26.46 -14.36 -9.53
CA PRO A 624 26.20 -14.90 -10.86
C PRO A 624 27.44 -15.66 -11.37
N VAL A 625 27.17 -16.76 -12.07
CA VAL A 625 28.16 -17.61 -12.75
C VAL A 625 27.71 -17.87 -14.18
N SER A 626 28.67 -18.05 -15.08
CA SER A 626 28.50 -18.49 -16.47
C SER A 626 28.96 -19.95 -16.62
N SER A 627 28.63 -20.59 -17.74
CA SER A 627 29.15 -21.93 -18.06
C SER A 627 30.68 -21.96 -17.97
N ASP A 628 31.21 -23.02 -17.38
CA ASP A 628 32.64 -23.32 -17.20
C ASP A 628 33.39 -22.39 -16.24
N ASP A 629 32.71 -21.49 -15.54
CA ASP A 629 33.33 -20.73 -14.45
C ASP A 629 33.82 -21.69 -13.36
N LEU A 630 35.07 -21.52 -12.93
CA LEU A 630 35.66 -22.32 -11.85
C LEU A 630 35.08 -21.92 -10.50
N LEU A 631 34.51 -22.88 -9.79
CA LEU A 631 33.80 -22.67 -8.52
C LEU A 631 34.64 -23.08 -7.31
N VAL A 632 35.22 -24.28 -7.37
CA VAL A 632 36.01 -24.87 -6.28
C VAL A 632 37.21 -25.62 -6.86
N ILE A 633 38.37 -25.51 -6.20
CA ILE A 633 39.57 -26.28 -6.51
C ILE A 633 39.84 -27.25 -5.36
N LEU A 634 40.05 -28.51 -5.69
CA LEU A 634 40.46 -29.57 -4.78
C LEU A 634 41.97 -29.83 -4.92
N THR A 635 42.54 -30.47 -3.92
CA THR A 635 43.87 -31.11 -3.98
C THR A 635 43.74 -32.54 -3.50
N GLU A 636 44.58 -33.43 -4.03
CA GLU A 636 44.73 -34.80 -3.53
C GLU A 636 45.01 -34.87 -2.03
#